data_AF-A0A1M7L1G1-F1
#
_entry.id   AF-A0A1M7L1G1-F1
#
_cell.length_a   1.000
_cell.length_b   1.000
_cell.length_c   1.000
_cell.angle_alpha   90.00
_cell.angle_beta   90.00
_cell.angle_gamma   90.00
#
_symmetry.space_group_name_H-M   'P 1'
#
loop_
_entity.id
_entity.type
_entity.pdbx_description
1 polymer ?
#
loop_
_entity_poly.entity_id
_entity_poly.type
_entity_poly.pdbx_seq_one_letter_code
_entity_poly.pdbx_strand_id
1 'polypeptide(L)'
;MYFLLNRKKSVFAFLAIILFGLVGCYYEDMYYENADTDYEEIKNHNLYGDFPLQNRILSGKISISEYYFKAKNVYVTELDSSLNEGTKIEGDIEGDKFFFPKRSYKSPYVKISVDGIWTSVGKLETSFSFETLTDISNVDSVLVRLVNHLEVLRVKNLVKEGFPFAAAKSIASNEIQKELSLLESGSFVNIPLEKIQNKNDDIMVPVIFMEGDSLQLQDKWISSFRKDFADGSWDDAETKVAIADNLLDNWLGFYKKFLWDRKWGDPNSTMMAWQIYSGLIDYLYGLEKCDPNWSAYAILNEKSVFFGDSVICDNNLWPFKRLLTEREKKLGSCSYSGAEAYVYEDVDSVHYTCDHRIMLKSKNIGYEEYYKSLEQYEDHWSVSSEQVVLNHYLGKCCSGCGHTKGVFRGTVYQCDAYRSTWNAFNQDTLSYYLNVCSVGELWTIDTLHGKEYVCTTKSWQPINDEYKFLASEKSCDRESDRYRVVKTDSSYYICDSVELRRGVWAYTFKETDSTRAQEYEFWGKQEPCKDNDELRFVSYKTNLYRCQKKGDSYSFVKTDKKTAINAFRKAYMAKQGPCEFPRDRFRNDGFNAFDVSYFYICDFDADSNYVVREVSRESMLIHIIEETKKLYRCTDSVLASRPSPVEIIDGSITDPRDGRKYKVVTIGNQVWMAENLNYSDSLSTLNLAGNSWCYDNEAESCTKYGRLYSWSAALNLDSSYNDKNAYLDICLPVQGICPDGWHVPTMNELEILMEFDDANNGDLAKGVGLKSVDFWDDGVNEDLYGFNALPAGYWSAGRNCEFRDLNKQIILTTVDQIVPNRGSSNECYKAVIGENYYSFKMNKRAGASLRCVKDL
;
A
#
# COMPACT_ATOMS: atom_id res chain seq x y z
N MET A 1 -5.44 37.70 73.11
CA MET A 1 -4.04 37.23 73.14
C MET A 1 -3.63 37.08 71.68
N TYR A 2 -2.74 37.94 71.15
CA TYR A 2 -2.24 37.99 69.75
C TYR A 2 -3.26 37.65 68.64
N PHE A 3 -3.96 38.59 67.98
CA PHE A 3 -3.62 39.96 67.59
C PHE A 3 -2.53 40.07 66.49
N LEU A 4 -3.03 40.21 65.25
CA LEU A 4 -2.53 41.05 64.14
C LEU A 4 -1.39 40.61 63.18
N LEU A 5 -1.56 41.13 61.94
CA LEU A 5 -0.63 41.33 60.82
C LEU A 5 -0.37 40.11 59.89
N ASN A 6 -0.58 40.18 58.56
CA ASN A 6 -1.09 41.30 57.78
C ASN A 6 -1.79 40.91 56.46
N ARG A 7 -2.79 41.70 56.06
CA ARG A 7 -3.44 41.64 54.73
C ARG A 7 -2.70 42.52 53.71
N LYS A 8 -2.72 42.10 52.44
CA LYS A 8 -2.75 42.91 51.20
C LYS A 8 -1.80 44.12 51.04
N LYS A 9 -0.86 43.98 50.09
CA LYS A 9 -0.27 44.97 49.15
C LYS A 9 0.66 44.15 48.22
N SER A 10 0.71 44.23 46.89
CA SER A 10 -0.04 44.92 45.82
C SER A 10 0.19 44.04 44.55
N VAL A 11 -0.72 43.68 43.64
CA VAL A 11 -1.60 44.47 42.75
C VAL A 11 -0.89 45.62 42.04
N PHE A 12 -0.71 45.45 40.72
CA PHE A 12 -0.23 46.42 39.71
C PHE A 12 1.23 46.93 39.78
N ALA A 13 2.09 46.27 38.99
CA ALA A 13 2.84 46.92 37.89
C ALA A 13 3.04 45.86 36.78
N PHE A 14 2.10 45.74 35.84
CA PHE A 14 2.11 46.39 34.52
C PHE A 14 3.16 45.84 33.52
N LEU A 15 2.67 44.91 32.70
CA LEU A 15 2.59 45.04 31.24
C LEU A 15 3.86 45.11 30.37
N ALA A 16 3.82 44.22 29.36
CA ALA A 16 4.44 44.32 28.04
C ALA A 16 5.98 44.26 27.97
N ILE A 17 6.49 43.20 27.33
CA ILE A 17 7.18 43.20 26.02
C ILE A 17 7.76 41.78 25.79
N ILE A 18 7.70 41.12 24.63
CA ILE A 18 6.93 41.31 23.38
C ILE A 18 6.78 39.93 22.68
N LEU A 19 5.73 39.84 21.87
CA LEU A 19 5.38 38.89 20.79
C LEU A 19 6.37 37.80 20.29
N PHE A 20 5.74 36.64 20.00
CA PHE A 20 5.82 35.84 18.75
C PHE A 20 7.12 35.09 18.38
N GLY A 21 7.05 33.76 18.48
CA GLY A 21 7.51 32.82 17.45
C GLY A 21 6.32 31.94 17.05
N LEU A 22 5.97 31.89 15.77
CA LEU A 22 4.66 31.40 15.29
C LEU A 22 4.66 29.93 14.82
N VAL A 23 3.63 29.20 15.29
CA VAL A 23 2.76 28.25 14.53
C VAL A 23 3.45 27.10 13.78
N GLY A 24 3.26 25.88 14.30
CA GLY A 24 3.76 24.64 13.67
C GLY A 24 2.97 23.35 13.93
N CYS A 25 1.84 23.38 14.67
CA CYS A 25 0.92 22.23 14.79
C CYS A 25 -0.52 22.72 14.66
N TYR A 26 -1.23 22.18 13.68
CA TYR A 26 -2.68 22.40 13.53
C TYR A 26 -3.40 21.82 14.76
N TYR A 27 -4.02 22.70 15.54
CA TYR A 27 -5.09 22.34 16.46
C TYR A 27 -6.26 21.80 15.63
N GLU A 28 -6.57 20.51 15.76
CA GLU A 28 -7.96 20.07 15.66
C GLU A 28 -8.61 20.26 17.03
N ASP A 29 -9.92 20.49 17.05
CA ASP A 29 -10.66 20.93 18.24
C ASP A 29 -10.53 19.93 19.41
N MET A 30 -10.02 20.40 20.56
CA MET A 30 -10.06 19.68 21.83
C MET A 30 -11.51 19.56 22.34
N TYR A 31 -12.27 18.64 21.76
CA TYR A 31 -13.65 18.33 22.13
C TYR A 31 -13.93 16.83 22.32
N TYR A 32 -12.95 15.97 22.04
CA TYR A 32 -13.15 14.51 21.93
C TYR A 32 -12.11 13.72 22.73
N GLU A 33 -12.14 13.84 24.05
CA GLU A 33 -11.57 12.84 24.96
C GLU A 33 -12.62 12.42 25.99
N ASN A 34 -12.71 11.10 26.23
CA ASN A 34 -13.60 10.39 27.16
C ASN A 34 -15.08 10.27 26.74
N ALA A 35 -15.43 9.12 26.12
CA ALA A 35 -16.81 8.69 25.93
C ALA A 35 -17.41 7.98 27.17
N ASP A 36 -16.59 7.65 28.18
CA ASP A 36 -16.98 6.91 29.40
C ASP A 36 -17.28 7.82 30.61
N THR A 37 -17.33 9.15 30.44
CA THR A 37 -17.80 10.04 31.52
C THR A 37 -19.33 10.07 31.57
N ASP A 38 -19.87 9.68 32.72
CA ASP A 38 -21.31 9.76 33.07
C ASP A 38 -21.76 11.23 33.07
N TYR A 39 -22.29 11.71 31.93
CA TYR A 39 -22.67 13.12 31.75
C TYR A 39 -24.05 13.40 32.38
N GLU A 40 -24.06 13.98 33.58
CA GLU A 40 -25.31 14.41 34.22
C GLU A 40 -26.02 15.55 33.45
N GLU A 41 -27.36 15.48 33.34
CA GLU A 41 -28.21 16.57 32.83
C GLU A 41 -28.07 17.83 33.71
N ILE A 42 -27.62 18.95 33.14
CA ILE A 42 -27.47 20.21 33.89
C ILE A 42 -28.55 21.21 33.47
N LYS A 43 -29.49 21.48 34.38
CA LYS A 43 -30.62 22.42 34.16
C LYS A 43 -30.22 23.87 33.83
N ASN A 44 -28.94 24.22 33.94
CA ASN A 44 -28.38 25.52 33.57
C ASN A 44 -27.04 25.30 32.86
N HIS A 45 -26.93 25.67 31.58
CA HIS A 45 -25.65 25.64 30.86
C HIS A 45 -24.71 26.73 31.39
N ASN A 46 -23.83 26.37 32.31
CA ASN A 46 -22.86 27.30 32.86
C ASN A 46 -21.76 27.58 31.82
N LEU A 47 -21.51 28.86 31.53
CA LEU A 47 -20.43 29.26 30.63
C LEU A 47 -19.11 29.27 31.42
N TYR A 48 -18.20 28.35 31.11
CA TYR A 48 -16.88 28.25 31.77
C TYR A 48 -15.84 29.17 31.13
N GLY A 49 -15.48 30.26 31.80
CA GLY A 49 -14.44 31.20 31.33
C GLY A 49 -14.78 32.67 31.57
N ASP A 50 -13.85 33.55 31.19
CA ASP A 50 -14.02 35.02 31.29
C ASP A 50 -14.88 35.56 30.13
N PHE A 51 -16.20 35.50 30.30
CA PHE A 51 -17.18 36.06 29.36
C PHE A 51 -17.62 37.48 29.73
N PRO A 52 -17.90 38.37 28.76
CA PRO A 52 -17.84 38.17 27.30
C PRO A 52 -16.42 38.11 26.70
N LEU A 53 -16.18 37.21 25.74
CA LEU A 53 -14.89 37.07 25.05
C LEU A 53 -14.51 38.38 24.35
N GLN A 54 -13.39 38.98 24.75
CA GLN A 54 -12.95 40.26 24.20
C GLN A 54 -11.96 40.10 23.05
N ASN A 55 -12.11 40.94 22.02
CA ASN A 55 -11.06 41.16 21.01
C ASN A 55 -10.58 39.88 20.28
N ARG A 56 -11.45 38.88 20.16
CA ARG A 56 -11.17 37.60 19.52
C ARG A 56 -11.03 37.78 18.01
N ILE A 57 -10.01 37.16 17.41
CA ILE A 57 -9.92 36.93 15.98
C ILE A 57 -10.41 35.50 15.76
N LEU A 58 -11.31 35.31 14.81
CA LEU A 58 -11.82 33.98 14.47
C LEU A 58 -11.45 33.67 13.02
N SER A 59 -10.85 32.50 12.82
CA SER A 59 -10.50 31.98 11.49
C SER A 59 -11.00 30.56 11.36
N GLY A 60 -10.81 29.96 10.19
CA GLY A 60 -11.09 28.54 10.02
C GLY A 60 -10.78 28.02 8.64
N LYS A 61 -11.12 26.75 8.45
CA LYS A 61 -10.87 26.00 7.23
C LYS A 61 -12.15 25.31 6.73
N ILE A 62 -12.36 25.41 5.43
CA ILE A 62 -13.34 24.61 4.69
C ILE A 62 -12.65 23.28 4.34
N SER A 63 -12.95 22.24 5.11
CA SER A 63 -12.47 20.87 4.89
C SER A 63 -13.50 20.15 4.02
N ILE A 64 -13.66 20.64 2.79
CA ILE A 64 -14.50 20.06 1.75
C ILE A 64 -13.75 20.30 0.44
N SER A 65 -13.59 19.28 -0.39
CA SER A 65 -12.79 19.41 -1.62
C SER A 65 -13.36 20.48 -2.55
N GLU A 66 -12.52 21.40 -3.02
CA GLU A 66 -12.88 22.44 -4.01
C GLU A 66 -13.41 21.84 -5.33
N TYR A 67 -13.18 20.54 -5.57
CA TYR A 67 -13.77 19.79 -6.68
C TYR A 67 -15.31 19.62 -6.54
N TYR A 68 -15.79 19.42 -5.31
CA TYR A 68 -17.21 19.20 -5.01
C TYR A 68 -17.90 20.47 -4.47
N PHE A 69 -17.19 21.36 -3.77
CA PHE A 69 -17.79 22.57 -3.20
C PHE A 69 -16.91 23.80 -3.38
N LYS A 70 -17.43 24.79 -4.11
CA LYS A 70 -16.83 26.10 -4.28
C LYS A 70 -17.54 27.12 -3.40
N ALA A 71 -16.96 27.42 -2.26
CA ALA A 71 -17.48 28.41 -1.34
C ALA A 71 -17.54 29.82 -1.97
N LYS A 72 -18.52 30.62 -1.54
CA LYS A 72 -18.74 32.00 -1.98
C LYS A 72 -18.73 32.98 -0.80
N ASN A 73 -19.56 32.72 0.21
CA ASN A 73 -19.75 33.58 1.36
C ASN A 73 -19.61 32.76 2.65
N VAL A 74 -19.14 33.39 3.72
CA VAL A 74 -18.99 32.76 5.03
C VAL A 74 -19.55 33.68 6.12
N TYR A 75 -20.21 33.08 7.09
CA TYR A 75 -20.91 33.81 8.15
C TYR A 75 -20.62 33.21 9.51
N VAL A 76 -20.47 34.09 10.52
CA VAL A 76 -20.48 33.73 11.94
C VAL A 76 -21.77 34.25 12.55
N THR A 77 -22.61 33.35 13.06
CA THR A 77 -23.77 33.68 13.88
C THR A 77 -23.43 33.41 15.34
N GLU A 78 -23.48 34.46 16.15
CA GLU A 78 -23.30 34.38 17.60
C GLU A 78 -24.50 33.68 18.25
N LEU A 79 -24.26 32.73 19.16
CA LEU A 79 -25.29 31.91 19.80
C LEU A 79 -25.33 32.18 21.31
N ASP A 80 -26.51 32.13 21.93
CA ASP A 80 -26.62 32.16 23.40
C ASP A 80 -26.29 30.80 24.06
N SER A 81 -26.38 30.72 25.38
CA SER A 81 -26.11 29.50 26.16
C SER A 81 -27.09 28.35 25.90
N SER A 82 -28.17 28.59 25.16
CA SER A 82 -29.16 27.61 24.71
C SER A 82 -29.15 27.45 23.18
N LEU A 83 -28.08 27.90 22.52
CA LEU A 83 -27.84 27.88 21.09
C LEU A 83 -28.87 28.63 20.23
N ASN A 84 -29.59 29.62 20.79
CA ASN A 84 -30.45 30.50 20.01
C ASN A 84 -29.60 31.47 19.18
N GLU A 85 -30.01 31.70 17.93
CA GLU A 85 -29.26 32.50 16.97
C GLU A 85 -29.44 34.01 17.20
N GLY A 86 -28.32 34.70 17.40
CA GLY A 86 -28.24 36.14 17.61
C GLY A 86 -27.69 36.89 16.39
N THR A 87 -26.62 37.65 16.57
CA THR A 87 -26.04 38.48 15.50
C THR A 87 -25.27 37.63 14.49
N LYS A 88 -25.73 37.63 13.23
CA LYS A 88 -25.03 37.08 12.07
C LYS A 88 -24.14 38.14 11.42
N ILE A 89 -22.88 37.80 11.15
CA ILE A 89 -21.86 38.66 10.54
C ILE A 89 -21.19 37.90 9.38
N GLU A 90 -20.93 38.60 8.29
CA GLU A 90 -20.19 38.10 7.12
C GLU A 90 -18.68 38.18 7.36
N GLY A 91 -17.94 37.22 6.81
CA GLY A 91 -16.49 37.17 6.80
C GLY A 91 -15.95 36.97 5.39
N ASP A 92 -14.63 36.89 5.28
CA ASP A 92 -13.92 36.77 4.02
C ASP A 92 -13.42 35.33 3.80
N ILE A 93 -13.27 34.92 2.53
CA ILE A 93 -12.75 33.61 2.11
C ILE A 93 -11.50 33.78 1.25
N GLU A 94 -10.45 33.02 1.55
CA GLU A 94 -9.22 32.94 0.76
C GLU A 94 -8.84 31.47 0.53
N GLY A 95 -9.18 30.93 -0.64
CA GLY A 95 -9.02 29.51 -0.97
C GLY A 95 -9.85 28.62 -0.04
N ASP A 96 -9.21 27.65 0.60
CA ASP A 96 -9.83 26.74 1.57
C ASP A 96 -9.95 27.33 3.00
N LYS A 97 -9.68 28.63 3.20
CA LYS A 97 -9.70 29.31 4.51
C LYS A 97 -10.72 30.43 4.58
N PHE A 98 -11.19 30.71 5.78
CA PHE A 98 -11.99 31.90 6.08
C PHE A 98 -11.48 32.65 7.31
N PHE A 99 -11.81 33.94 7.38
CA PHE A 99 -11.52 34.78 8.53
C PHE A 99 -12.62 35.82 8.78
N PHE A 100 -12.78 36.18 10.05
CA PHE A 100 -13.73 37.20 10.50
C PHE A 100 -13.00 38.40 11.12
N PRO A 101 -13.54 39.62 10.97
CA PRO A 101 -13.01 40.80 11.64
C PRO A 101 -12.92 40.63 13.16
N LYS A 102 -11.82 41.11 13.74
CA LYS A 102 -11.56 41.09 15.18
C LYS A 102 -12.73 41.74 15.95
N ARG A 103 -13.36 41.00 16.87
CA ARG A 103 -14.54 41.48 17.62
C ARG A 103 -14.67 40.83 19.00
N SER A 104 -15.59 41.35 19.80
CA SER A 104 -16.01 40.71 21.05
C SER A 104 -17.31 39.92 20.86
N TYR A 105 -17.43 38.79 21.55
CA TYR A 105 -18.57 37.88 21.53
C TYR A 105 -19.17 37.77 22.94
N LYS A 106 -20.49 37.80 23.08
CA LYS A 106 -21.18 37.73 24.39
C LYS A 106 -21.15 36.33 25.00
N SER A 107 -20.98 35.33 24.16
CA SER A 107 -21.04 33.90 24.44
C SER A 107 -19.89 33.21 23.70
N PRO A 108 -19.38 32.06 24.20
CA PRO A 108 -18.40 31.26 23.49
C PRO A 108 -18.96 30.55 22.25
N TYR A 109 -20.27 30.35 22.17
CA TYR A 109 -20.86 29.50 21.15
C TYR A 109 -21.15 30.29 19.86
N VAL A 110 -20.74 29.73 18.72
CA VAL A 110 -21.02 30.28 17.40
C VAL A 110 -21.45 29.19 16.41
N LYS A 111 -22.28 29.58 15.45
CA LYS A 111 -22.52 28.80 14.23
C LYS A 111 -21.73 29.43 13.09
N ILE A 112 -20.88 28.66 12.41
CA ILE A 112 -20.32 29.07 11.12
C ILE A 112 -21.21 28.52 10.02
N SER A 113 -21.59 29.35 9.06
CA SER A 113 -22.30 28.95 7.84
C SER A 113 -21.49 29.32 6.61
N VAL A 114 -21.32 28.41 5.65
CA VAL A 114 -20.58 28.64 4.40
C VAL A 114 -21.51 28.37 3.22
N ASP A 115 -21.88 29.43 2.50
CA ASP A 115 -22.71 29.35 1.30
C ASP A 115 -21.81 29.22 0.07
N GLY A 116 -22.15 28.32 -0.86
CA GLY A 116 -21.34 28.06 -2.05
C GLY A 116 -22.09 27.35 -3.17
N ILE A 117 -21.34 26.97 -4.21
CA ILE A 117 -21.80 26.09 -5.28
C ILE A 117 -21.32 24.67 -4.97
N TRP A 118 -22.26 23.73 -4.98
CA TRP A 118 -22.01 22.31 -4.90
C TRP A 118 -22.06 21.69 -6.30
N THR A 119 -21.09 20.84 -6.64
CA THR A 119 -20.86 20.29 -7.98
C THR A 119 -20.81 18.76 -7.96
N SER A 120 -21.61 18.10 -8.80
CA SER A 120 -21.65 16.63 -8.88
C SER A 120 -20.55 16.03 -9.77
N VAL A 121 -20.34 14.73 -9.61
CA VAL A 121 -19.69 13.86 -10.60
C VAL A 121 -20.52 13.89 -11.89
N GLY A 122 -20.16 14.77 -12.83
CA GLY A 122 -20.98 15.07 -14.02
C GLY A 122 -21.14 16.56 -14.32
N LYS A 123 -20.66 17.45 -13.44
CA LYS A 123 -20.66 18.92 -13.60
C LYS A 123 -22.05 19.58 -13.61
N LEU A 124 -23.03 19.00 -12.94
CA LEU A 124 -24.21 19.77 -12.51
C LEU A 124 -23.78 20.66 -11.33
N GLU A 125 -24.41 21.83 -11.16
CA GLU A 125 -24.12 22.78 -10.09
C GLU A 125 -25.41 23.18 -9.37
N THR A 126 -25.39 23.27 -8.03
CA THR A 126 -26.49 23.80 -7.20
C THR A 126 -25.96 24.73 -6.10
N SER A 127 -26.83 25.54 -5.50
CA SER A 127 -26.48 26.30 -4.29
C SER A 127 -26.60 25.39 -3.06
N PHE A 128 -25.57 25.38 -2.19
CA PHE A 128 -25.59 24.61 -0.94
C PHE A 128 -24.98 25.44 0.20
N SER A 129 -25.37 25.16 1.44
CA SER A 129 -24.87 25.84 2.64
C SER A 129 -24.43 24.83 3.70
N PHE A 130 -23.15 24.82 4.03
CA PHE A 130 -22.64 24.05 5.16
C PHE A 130 -22.79 24.85 6.45
N GLU A 131 -22.97 24.13 7.56
CA GLU A 131 -23.12 24.71 8.90
C GLU A 131 -22.22 23.94 9.85
N THR A 132 -21.68 24.57 10.89
CA THR A 132 -20.97 23.90 12.00
C THR A 132 -21.20 24.68 13.28
N LEU A 133 -21.36 23.98 14.40
CA LEU A 133 -21.48 24.55 15.74
C LEU A 133 -20.17 24.35 16.49
N THR A 134 -19.65 25.41 17.10
CA THR A 134 -18.39 25.37 17.85
C THR A 134 -18.36 26.35 19.02
N ASP A 135 -17.46 26.09 19.97
CA ASP A 135 -17.09 26.95 21.08
C ASP A 135 -15.75 27.61 20.75
N ILE A 136 -15.69 28.94 20.78
CA ILE A 136 -14.50 29.72 20.39
C ILE A 136 -13.68 30.24 21.59
N SER A 137 -13.89 29.69 22.79
CA SER A 137 -13.13 30.04 24.01
C SER A 137 -11.63 29.79 23.83
N ASN A 138 -11.29 28.60 23.33
CA ASN A 138 -9.91 28.14 23.12
C ASN A 138 -9.63 27.69 21.67
N VAL A 139 -10.60 27.83 20.75
CA VAL A 139 -10.47 27.45 19.33
C VAL A 139 -10.10 28.67 18.48
N ASP A 140 -8.90 28.66 17.89
CA ASP A 140 -8.41 29.73 16.98
C ASP A 140 -8.82 29.52 15.51
N SER A 141 -9.09 28.27 15.11
CA SER A 141 -9.38 27.88 13.73
C SER A 141 -10.50 26.83 13.67
N VAL A 142 -11.66 27.21 13.13
CA VAL A 142 -12.86 26.36 13.08
C VAL A 142 -12.89 25.51 11.82
N LEU A 143 -13.26 24.24 11.93
CA LEU A 143 -13.41 23.32 10.80
C LEU A 143 -14.87 23.23 10.31
N VAL A 144 -15.06 23.45 9.00
CA VAL A 144 -16.32 23.21 8.29
C VAL A 144 -16.15 21.91 7.49
N ARG A 145 -16.90 20.87 7.87
CA ARG A 145 -16.89 19.49 7.33
C ARG A 145 -18.34 19.04 7.06
N LEU A 146 -18.56 18.00 6.25
CA LEU A 146 -19.91 17.42 6.09
C LEU A 146 -20.44 16.88 7.43
N VAL A 147 -19.62 16.13 8.19
CA VAL A 147 -20.04 15.54 9.47
C VAL A 147 -20.49 16.63 10.46
N ASN A 148 -19.74 17.74 10.52
CA ASN A 148 -20.07 18.90 11.36
C ASN A 148 -21.39 19.60 10.95
N HIS A 149 -21.84 19.41 9.70
CA HIS A 149 -23.14 19.89 9.23
C HIS A 149 -24.29 18.92 9.57
N LEU A 150 -24.01 17.62 9.56
CA LEU A 150 -24.98 16.59 9.94
C LEU A 150 -25.37 16.68 11.43
N GLU A 151 -24.40 16.87 12.32
CA GLU A 151 -24.62 16.92 13.78
C GLU A 151 -25.43 18.15 14.27
N VAL A 152 -25.54 19.22 13.48
CA VAL A 152 -26.05 20.54 13.94
C VAL A 152 -27.41 20.46 14.64
N LEU A 153 -28.33 19.64 14.13
CA LEU A 153 -29.67 19.50 14.71
C LEU A 153 -29.66 18.62 15.96
N ARG A 154 -28.86 17.55 15.98
CA ARG A 154 -28.70 16.69 17.16
C ARG A 154 -28.04 17.42 18.33
N VAL A 155 -26.97 18.18 18.08
CA VAL A 155 -26.31 19.04 19.08
C VAL A 155 -27.28 20.08 19.66
N LYS A 156 -28.08 20.73 18.82
CA LYS A 156 -29.13 21.66 19.29
C LYS A 156 -30.18 20.97 20.16
N ASN A 157 -30.56 19.73 19.85
CA ASN A 157 -31.54 19.00 20.64
C ASN A 157 -30.95 18.52 21.98
N LEU A 158 -29.73 17.96 21.99
CA LEU A 158 -29.02 17.56 23.22
C LEU A 158 -28.79 18.73 24.19
N VAL A 159 -28.41 19.91 23.70
CA VAL A 159 -28.32 21.09 24.58
C VAL A 159 -29.70 21.46 25.14
N LYS A 160 -30.77 21.40 24.35
CA LYS A 160 -32.13 21.63 24.83
C LYS A 160 -32.61 20.57 25.84
N GLU A 161 -32.12 19.35 25.76
CA GLU A 161 -32.34 18.25 26.71
C GLU A 161 -31.57 18.44 28.03
N GLY A 162 -30.59 19.36 28.08
CA GLY A 162 -29.85 19.71 29.30
C GLY A 162 -28.37 19.29 29.30
N PHE A 163 -27.87 18.71 28.19
CA PHE A 163 -26.46 18.35 28.09
C PHE A 163 -25.57 19.61 27.92
N PRO A 164 -24.38 19.65 28.56
CA PRO A 164 -23.37 20.67 28.24
C PRO A 164 -22.97 20.62 26.77
N PHE A 165 -22.59 21.76 26.16
CA PHE A 165 -22.24 21.83 24.73
C PHE A 165 -21.15 20.82 24.32
N ALA A 166 -20.15 20.60 25.17
CA ALA A 166 -19.11 19.59 24.97
C ALA A 166 -19.65 18.16 24.90
N ALA A 167 -20.49 17.78 25.86
CA ALA A 167 -21.14 16.47 25.87
C ALA A 167 -22.07 16.32 24.67
N ALA A 168 -22.86 17.35 24.34
CA ALA A 168 -23.76 17.36 23.19
C ALA A 168 -23.02 17.15 21.86
N LYS A 169 -21.84 17.76 21.67
CA LYS A 169 -20.96 17.53 20.51
C LYS A 169 -20.38 16.11 20.50
N SER A 170 -19.87 15.63 21.62
CA SER A 170 -19.32 14.26 21.77
C SER A 170 -20.38 13.20 21.44
N ILE A 171 -21.55 13.28 22.08
CA ILE A 171 -22.69 12.37 21.88
C ILE A 171 -23.15 12.39 20.41
N ALA A 172 -23.45 13.56 19.85
CA ALA A 172 -23.93 13.66 18.47
C ALA A 172 -22.94 13.08 17.45
N SER A 173 -21.63 13.34 17.62
CA SER A 173 -20.59 12.80 16.75
C SER A 173 -20.49 11.27 16.86
N ASN A 174 -20.55 10.73 18.08
CA ASN A 174 -20.48 9.28 18.33
C ASN A 174 -21.72 8.54 17.81
N GLU A 175 -22.92 9.11 17.96
CA GLU A 175 -24.15 8.55 17.42
C GLU A 175 -24.14 8.54 15.88
N ILE A 176 -23.68 9.61 15.21
CA ILE A 176 -23.53 9.64 13.75
C ILE A 176 -22.55 8.57 13.29
N GLN A 177 -21.39 8.49 13.94
CA GLN A 177 -20.38 7.48 13.62
C GLN A 177 -20.96 6.08 13.77
N LYS A 178 -21.70 5.79 14.85
CA LYS A 178 -22.35 4.50 15.08
C LYS A 178 -23.38 4.14 14.01
N GLU A 179 -24.31 5.04 13.68
CA GLU A 179 -25.34 4.79 12.66
C GLU A 179 -24.75 4.57 11.27
N LEU A 180 -23.69 5.30 10.92
CA LEU A 180 -23.01 5.12 9.64
C LEU A 180 -22.11 3.88 9.61
N SER A 181 -21.58 3.45 10.76
CA SER A 181 -20.80 2.20 10.89
C SER A 181 -21.68 0.95 10.84
N LEU A 182 -22.97 1.04 11.20
CA LEU A 182 -23.93 -0.07 11.06
C LEU A 182 -24.24 -0.43 9.59
N LEU A 183 -23.81 0.39 8.63
CA LEU A 183 -23.86 0.10 7.19
C LEU A 183 -22.64 -0.69 6.69
N GLU A 184 -21.62 -0.88 7.54
CA GLU A 184 -20.46 -1.69 7.21
C GLU A 184 -20.81 -3.19 7.36
N SER A 185 -21.04 -3.85 6.21
CA SER A 185 -21.33 -5.29 6.19
C SER A 185 -20.36 -6.10 7.06
N GLY A 186 -20.90 -7.10 7.79
CA GLY A 186 -20.24 -7.86 8.86
C GLY A 186 -18.99 -8.66 8.46
N SER A 187 -17.94 -7.95 8.09
CA SER A 187 -16.53 -8.35 7.90
C SER A 187 -15.59 -7.34 8.54
N PHE A 188 -16.07 -6.15 8.90
CA PHE A 188 -15.32 -5.06 9.54
C PHE A 188 -15.46 -5.01 11.06
N VAL A 189 -15.94 -6.09 11.67
CA VAL A 189 -15.71 -6.37 13.10
C VAL A 189 -14.21 -6.62 13.30
N ASN A 190 -13.45 -5.52 13.49
CA ASN A 190 -12.12 -5.37 14.10
C ASN A 190 -11.26 -4.21 13.52
N ILE A 191 -11.87 -3.18 12.93
CA ILE A 191 -11.22 -1.86 12.84
C ILE A 191 -11.92 -0.94 13.86
N PRO A 192 -11.29 -0.60 15.01
CA PRO A 192 -11.76 0.51 15.82
C PRO A 192 -11.79 1.74 14.93
N LEU A 193 -12.92 2.45 14.82
CA LEU A 193 -13.07 3.57 13.87
C LEU A 193 -12.03 4.67 14.14
N GLU A 194 -11.65 4.82 15.40
CA GLU A 194 -10.39 5.32 15.99
C GLU A 194 -9.06 4.97 15.26
N LYS A 195 -9.03 4.13 14.22
CA LYS A 195 -7.82 3.76 13.44
C LYS A 195 -7.79 4.14 11.93
N ILE A 196 -8.85 4.75 11.37
CA ILE A 196 -8.88 5.41 10.04
C ILE A 196 -8.25 6.83 10.07
N GLN A 197 -6.93 6.99 9.88
CA GLN A 197 -6.24 8.29 10.13
C GLN A 197 -5.81 9.07 8.87
N ASN A 198 -6.24 10.34 8.81
CA ASN A 198 -5.78 11.48 7.98
C ASN A 198 -6.53 11.73 6.66
N LYS A 199 -6.97 13.00 6.49
CA LYS A 199 -7.28 13.73 5.23
C LYS A 199 -8.42 13.19 4.35
N ASN A 200 -8.71 11.90 4.42
CA ASN A 200 -9.80 11.22 3.72
C ASN A 200 -11.05 11.08 4.61
N ASP A 201 -11.06 11.73 5.78
CA ASP A 201 -12.17 11.71 6.73
C ASP A 201 -13.43 12.35 6.08
N ASP A 202 -13.22 13.27 5.14
CA ASP A 202 -14.22 13.81 4.20
C ASP A 202 -14.40 12.95 2.91
N ILE A 203 -14.28 11.62 3.01
CA ILE A 203 -14.67 10.66 1.94
C ILE A 203 -15.74 9.67 2.46
N MET A 204 -15.65 9.25 3.72
CA MET A 204 -16.48 8.16 4.27
C MET A 204 -17.99 8.47 4.29
N VAL A 205 -18.39 9.52 5.00
CA VAL A 205 -19.78 9.99 5.04
C VAL A 205 -20.21 10.64 3.70
N PRO A 206 -19.33 11.42 3.04
CA PRO A 206 -19.53 11.90 1.67
C PRO A 206 -20.00 10.87 0.64
N VAL A 207 -19.43 9.65 0.58
CA VAL A 207 -19.77 8.66 -0.46
C VAL A 207 -21.26 8.23 -0.44
N ILE A 208 -21.93 8.26 0.71
CA ILE A 208 -23.36 7.91 0.78
C ILE A 208 -24.24 9.08 0.28
N PHE A 209 -23.87 10.32 0.60
CA PHE A 209 -24.71 11.50 0.37
C PHE A 209 -24.38 12.30 -0.89
N MET A 210 -23.18 12.17 -1.45
CA MET A 210 -22.68 12.97 -2.59
C MET A 210 -22.77 12.28 -3.95
N GLU A 211 -23.35 11.08 -3.99
CA GLU A 211 -23.28 10.19 -5.17
C GLU A 211 -24.65 10.01 -5.88
N GLY A 212 -25.73 10.62 -5.37
CA GLY A 212 -27.04 10.59 -6.03
C GLY A 212 -27.04 11.20 -7.43
N ASP A 213 -27.81 10.63 -8.37
CA ASP A 213 -27.82 10.99 -9.81
C ASP A 213 -28.13 12.46 -10.12
N SER A 214 -28.68 13.19 -9.15
CA SER A 214 -28.85 14.64 -9.25
C SER A 214 -28.60 15.33 -7.92
N LEU A 215 -28.15 16.58 -8.00
CA LEU A 215 -27.89 17.42 -6.82
C LEU A 215 -29.12 17.70 -5.96
N GLN A 216 -30.31 17.60 -6.53
CA GLN A 216 -31.57 17.71 -5.78
C GLN A 216 -31.82 16.49 -4.89
N LEU A 217 -31.36 15.30 -5.30
CA LEU A 217 -31.43 14.09 -4.47
C LEU A 217 -30.40 14.15 -3.33
N GLN A 218 -29.18 14.60 -3.61
CA GLN A 218 -28.12 14.76 -2.61
C GLN A 218 -28.52 15.73 -1.48
N ASP A 219 -29.01 16.93 -1.84
CA ASP A 219 -29.55 17.89 -0.86
C ASP A 219 -30.77 17.33 -0.10
N LYS A 220 -31.69 16.64 -0.79
CA LYS A 220 -32.84 15.98 -0.16
C LYS A 220 -32.40 14.93 0.87
N TRP A 221 -31.40 14.09 0.56
CA TRP A 221 -30.91 13.05 1.47
C TRP A 221 -30.21 13.63 2.68
N ILE A 222 -29.31 14.61 2.50
CA ILE A 222 -28.66 15.32 3.61
C ILE A 222 -29.72 16.02 4.49
N SER A 223 -30.71 16.67 3.86
CA SER A 223 -31.80 17.35 4.55
C SER A 223 -32.82 16.42 5.21
N SER A 224 -32.99 15.18 4.73
CA SER A 224 -33.75 14.12 5.42
C SER A 224 -32.96 13.66 6.65
N PHE A 225 -31.73 13.16 6.45
CA PHE A 225 -30.87 12.64 7.51
C PHE A 225 -30.77 13.61 8.69
N ARG A 226 -30.47 14.88 8.42
CA ARG A 226 -30.34 15.91 9.49
C ARG A 226 -31.59 16.06 10.35
N LYS A 227 -32.79 15.93 9.75
CA LYS A 227 -34.08 16.11 10.45
C LYS A 227 -34.47 14.87 11.23
N ASP A 228 -34.26 13.71 10.63
CA ASP A 228 -34.52 12.39 11.20
C ASP A 228 -33.62 12.18 12.42
N PHE A 229 -32.31 12.31 12.20
CA PHE A 229 -31.24 12.15 13.18
C PHE A 229 -31.22 13.20 14.31
N ALA A 230 -32.18 14.14 14.35
CA ALA A 230 -32.23 15.15 15.42
C ALA A 230 -32.46 14.53 16.83
N ASP A 231 -32.98 13.31 16.91
CA ASP A 231 -33.15 12.55 18.16
C ASP A 231 -32.01 11.55 18.46
N GLY A 232 -31.04 11.39 17.56
CA GLY A 232 -29.90 10.49 17.70
C GLY A 232 -30.06 9.14 16.98
N SER A 233 -31.17 8.93 16.27
CA SER A 233 -31.42 7.72 15.48
C SER A 233 -31.71 8.04 14.01
N TRP A 234 -31.27 7.18 13.08
CA TRP A 234 -31.66 7.29 11.67
C TRP A 234 -32.67 6.18 11.36
N ASP A 235 -33.96 6.47 11.42
CA ASP A 235 -35.04 5.50 11.20
C ASP A 235 -35.81 5.70 9.88
N ASP A 236 -35.47 6.73 9.08
CA ASP A 236 -35.90 6.95 7.69
C ASP A 236 -35.40 5.84 6.74
N ALA A 237 -36.10 4.70 6.83
CA ALA A 237 -35.92 3.53 5.99
C ALA A 237 -36.34 3.76 4.52
N GLU A 238 -37.09 4.83 4.21
CA GLU A 238 -37.39 5.17 2.80
C GLU A 238 -36.18 5.83 2.15
N THR A 239 -35.55 6.80 2.81
CA THR A 239 -34.31 7.43 2.33
C THR A 239 -33.16 6.43 2.29
N LYS A 240 -33.01 5.55 3.30
CA LYS A 240 -32.01 4.47 3.27
C LYS A 240 -32.13 3.60 2.00
N VAL A 241 -33.35 3.14 1.68
CA VAL A 241 -33.60 2.31 0.49
C VAL A 241 -33.46 3.10 -0.81
N ALA A 242 -33.92 4.36 -0.86
CA ALA A 242 -33.75 5.20 -2.04
C ALA A 242 -32.27 5.50 -2.37
N ILE A 243 -31.39 5.55 -1.37
CA ILE A 243 -29.95 5.61 -1.57
C ILE A 243 -29.45 4.30 -2.17
N ALA A 244 -29.81 3.14 -1.60
CA ALA A 244 -29.41 1.83 -2.12
C ALA A 244 -29.88 1.58 -3.57
N ASP A 245 -31.11 2.00 -3.90
CA ASP A 245 -31.68 1.89 -5.26
C ASP A 245 -30.82 2.67 -6.26
N ASN A 246 -30.51 3.94 -5.95
CA ASN A 246 -29.65 4.77 -6.80
C ASN A 246 -28.23 4.19 -6.94
N LEU A 247 -27.66 3.70 -5.84
CA LEU A 247 -26.35 3.08 -5.83
C LEU A 247 -26.31 1.83 -6.72
N LEU A 248 -27.36 0.99 -6.68
CA LEU A 248 -27.46 -0.21 -7.51
C LEU A 248 -27.65 0.11 -9.00
N ASP A 249 -28.44 1.13 -9.34
CA ASP A 249 -28.70 1.52 -10.74
C ASP A 249 -27.43 2.10 -11.41
N ASN A 250 -26.74 3.01 -10.72
CA ASN A 250 -25.55 3.71 -11.23
C ASN A 250 -24.21 2.97 -10.93
N TRP A 251 -24.26 1.66 -10.65
CA TRP A 251 -23.10 0.84 -10.29
C TRP A 251 -21.88 1.01 -11.23
N LEU A 252 -22.13 1.15 -12.54
CA LEU A 252 -21.07 1.28 -13.57
C LEU A 252 -20.40 2.66 -13.53
N GLY A 253 -21.13 3.72 -13.18
CA GLY A 253 -20.58 5.06 -12.97
C GLY A 253 -19.60 5.06 -11.80
N PHE A 254 -20.00 4.45 -10.68
CA PHE A 254 -19.14 4.26 -9.51
C PHE A 254 -17.91 3.42 -9.84
N TYR A 255 -18.08 2.26 -10.47
CA TYR A 255 -16.97 1.39 -10.84
C TYR A 255 -15.95 2.11 -11.76
N LYS A 256 -16.41 2.95 -12.69
CA LYS A 256 -15.54 3.80 -13.53
C LYS A 256 -14.78 4.87 -12.72
N LYS A 257 -15.44 5.55 -11.77
CA LYS A 257 -14.81 6.51 -10.85
C LYS A 257 -13.72 5.85 -10.00
N PHE A 258 -14.03 4.71 -9.39
CA PHE A 258 -13.09 3.97 -8.56
C PHE A 258 -11.88 3.42 -9.34
N LEU A 259 -12.05 3.04 -10.61
CA LEU A 259 -10.93 2.66 -11.48
C LEU A 259 -10.02 3.86 -11.85
N TRP A 260 -10.57 5.07 -11.89
CA TRP A 260 -9.81 6.31 -12.08
C TRP A 260 -8.98 6.65 -10.84
N ASP A 261 -9.62 6.66 -9.67
CA ASP A 261 -8.97 7.01 -8.41
C ASP A 261 -7.93 5.95 -7.98
N ARG A 262 -8.13 4.67 -8.30
CA ARG A 262 -7.12 3.62 -8.14
C ARG A 262 -5.81 3.89 -8.91
N LYS A 263 -5.86 4.65 -10.02
CA LYS A 263 -4.70 4.92 -10.87
C LYS A 263 -4.06 6.29 -10.63
N TRP A 264 -4.86 7.29 -10.29
CA TRP A 264 -4.41 8.70 -10.19
C TRP A 264 -4.72 9.38 -8.85
N GLY A 265 -5.47 8.71 -7.96
CA GLY A 265 -5.81 9.15 -6.60
C GLY A 265 -5.29 8.17 -5.54
N ASP A 266 -6.04 8.02 -4.44
CA ASP A 266 -5.71 7.12 -3.34
C ASP A 266 -6.47 5.78 -3.47
N PRO A 267 -5.78 4.65 -3.70
CA PRO A 267 -6.42 3.35 -3.87
C PRO A 267 -7.04 2.79 -2.57
N ASN A 268 -6.64 3.26 -1.39
CA ASN A 268 -7.16 2.75 -0.11
C ASN A 268 -8.53 3.35 0.22
N SER A 269 -8.69 4.67 0.09
CA SER A 269 -10.00 5.32 0.26
C SER A 269 -11.01 4.86 -0.80
N THR A 270 -10.53 4.65 -2.03
CA THR A 270 -11.27 4.03 -3.14
C THR A 270 -11.83 2.66 -2.76
N MET A 271 -11.00 1.76 -2.21
CA MET A 271 -11.41 0.42 -1.81
C MET A 271 -12.36 0.41 -0.61
N MET A 272 -12.18 1.33 0.34
CA MET A 272 -13.02 1.49 1.52
C MET A 272 -14.43 2.02 1.15
N ALA A 273 -14.49 3.04 0.28
CA ALA A 273 -15.74 3.54 -0.29
C ALA A 273 -16.52 2.44 -1.07
N TRP A 274 -15.81 1.60 -1.82
CA TRP A 274 -16.39 0.43 -2.49
C TRP A 274 -17.02 -0.57 -1.51
N GLN A 275 -16.36 -0.80 -0.37
CA GLN A 275 -16.84 -1.72 0.66
C GLN A 275 -18.11 -1.20 1.34
N ILE A 276 -18.19 0.10 1.65
CA ILE A 276 -19.41 0.76 2.16
C ILE A 276 -20.56 0.63 1.16
N TYR A 277 -20.32 0.98 -0.11
CA TYR A 277 -21.28 0.84 -1.20
C TYR A 277 -21.88 -0.57 -1.26
N SER A 278 -21.02 -1.59 -1.32
CA SER A 278 -21.46 -2.99 -1.40
C SER A 278 -22.16 -3.46 -0.12
N GLY A 279 -21.69 -3.01 1.05
CA GLY A 279 -22.26 -3.40 2.33
C GLY A 279 -23.64 -2.80 2.59
N LEU A 280 -23.88 -1.56 2.13
CA LEU A 280 -25.17 -0.89 2.22
C LEU A 280 -26.26 -1.59 1.40
N ILE A 281 -25.94 -1.97 0.17
CA ILE A 281 -26.81 -2.74 -0.73
C ILE A 281 -27.11 -4.12 -0.11
N ASP A 282 -26.08 -4.81 0.39
CA ASP A 282 -26.23 -6.15 0.98
C ASP A 282 -27.07 -6.12 2.26
N TYR A 283 -26.86 -5.12 3.12
CA TYR A 283 -27.63 -4.95 4.36
C TYR A 283 -29.10 -4.60 4.10
N LEU A 284 -29.38 -3.60 3.25
CA LEU A 284 -30.74 -3.10 3.06
C LEU A 284 -31.64 -4.02 2.23
N TYR A 285 -31.07 -4.87 1.38
CA TYR A 285 -31.83 -5.87 0.63
C TYR A 285 -31.72 -7.29 1.21
N GLY A 286 -30.95 -7.48 2.30
CA GLY A 286 -30.77 -8.78 2.95
C GLY A 286 -30.00 -9.79 2.09
N LEU A 287 -29.04 -9.33 1.30
CA LEU A 287 -28.27 -10.16 0.36
C LEU A 287 -27.02 -10.71 1.05
N GLU A 288 -26.61 -11.90 0.60
CA GLU A 288 -25.32 -12.44 0.99
C GLU A 288 -24.17 -11.71 0.27
N LYS A 289 -22.97 -11.75 0.86
CA LYS A 289 -21.77 -11.18 0.26
C LYS A 289 -21.52 -11.80 -1.12
N CYS A 290 -20.94 -11.01 -2.02
CA CYS A 290 -20.66 -11.42 -3.39
C CYS A 290 -19.74 -12.67 -3.44
N ASP A 291 -20.30 -13.86 -3.68
CA ASP A 291 -19.55 -15.13 -3.73
C ASP A 291 -18.93 -15.35 -5.13
N PRO A 292 -17.63 -15.71 -5.23
CA PRO A 292 -16.95 -16.14 -6.45
C PRO A 292 -17.60 -17.30 -7.24
N ASN A 293 -18.65 -17.95 -6.71
CA ASN A 293 -19.45 -18.99 -7.37
C ASN A 293 -20.78 -18.48 -7.97
N TRP A 294 -21.07 -17.18 -7.87
CA TRP A 294 -22.08 -16.41 -8.65
C TRP A 294 -23.53 -16.91 -8.52
N SER A 295 -24.22 -16.45 -7.48
CA SER A 295 -25.68 -16.58 -7.36
C SER A 295 -26.40 -15.33 -7.87
N ALA A 296 -27.60 -15.51 -8.42
CA ALA A 296 -28.56 -14.43 -8.58
C ALA A 296 -29.43 -14.35 -7.32
N TYR A 297 -29.67 -13.13 -6.81
CA TYR A 297 -30.43 -12.88 -5.60
C TYR A 297 -31.65 -12.01 -5.93
N ALA A 298 -32.82 -12.35 -5.38
CA ALA A 298 -34.02 -11.52 -5.52
C ALA A 298 -34.00 -10.36 -4.52
N ILE A 299 -34.40 -9.17 -4.95
CA ILE A 299 -34.61 -8.02 -4.05
C ILE A 299 -35.97 -8.18 -3.38
N LEU A 300 -35.97 -8.47 -2.08
CA LEU A 300 -37.18 -8.73 -1.29
C LEU A 300 -37.65 -7.52 -0.45
N ASN A 301 -36.96 -6.38 -0.55
CA ASN A 301 -37.35 -5.17 0.18
C ASN A 301 -38.48 -4.44 -0.56
N GLU A 302 -39.69 -4.48 -0.02
CA GLU A 302 -40.90 -3.87 -0.60
C GLU A 302 -40.82 -2.34 -0.80
N LYS A 303 -39.85 -1.66 -0.17
CA LYS A 303 -39.62 -0.22 -0.35
C LYS A 303 -38.74 0.12 -1.57
N SER A 304 -38.08 -0.87 -2.17
CA SER A 304 -37.21 -0.68 -3.32
C SER A 304 -38.01 -0.53 -4.61
N VAL A 305 -37.59 0.36 -5.51
CA VAL A 305 -38.13 0.42 -6.87
C VAL A 305 -37.84 -0.85 -7.68
N PHE A 306 -36.89 -1.67 -7.23
CA PHE A 306 -36.50 -2.96 -7.81
C PHE A 306 -37.08 -4.16 -7.04
N PHE A 307 -38.13 -3.97 -6.23
CA PHE A 307 -38.79 -5.07 -5.53
C PHE A 307 -39.26 -6.17 -6.50
N GLY A 308 -38.79 -7.41 -6.27
CA GLY A 308 -39.06 -8.57 -7.12
C GLY A 308 -38.13 -8.73 -8.33
N ASP A 309 -37.29 -7.75 -8.66
CA ASP A 309 -36.20 -7.92 -9.62
C ASP A 309 -35.07 -8.77 -9.01
N SER A 310 -34.12 -9.17 -9.86
CA SER A 310 -32.94 -9.95 -9.46
C SER A 310 -31.63 -9.20 -9.73
N VAL A 311 -30.68 -9.36 -8.81
CA VAL A 311 -29.29 -8.90 -8.95
C VAL A 311 -28.34 -10.07 -9.10
N ILE A 312 -27.28 -9.88 -9.87
CA ILE A 312 -26.19 -10.84 -10.07
C ILE A 312 -24.90 -10.30 -9.44
N CYS A 313 -24.12 -11.20 -8.82
CA CYS A 313 -22.74 -10.92 -8.44
C CYS A 313 -21.81 -11.12 -9.65
N ASP A 314 -21.15 -10.07 -10.11
CA ASP A 314 -20.10 -10.12 -11.13
C ASP A 314 -18.71 -10.05 -10.44
N ASN A 315 -17.84 -11.01 -10.74
CA ASN A 315 -16.53 -11.13 -10.09
C ASN A 315 -15.40 -10.63 -10.99
N ASN A 316 -14.97 -9.39 -10.74
CA ASN A 316 -13.99 -8.64 -11.54
C ASN A 316 -12.75 -8.26 -10.69
N LEU A 317 -12.05 -7.16 -10.98
CA LEU A 317 -10.98 -6.63 -10.12
C LEU A 317 -11.44 -6.39 -8.68
N TRP A 318 -12.71 -6.01 -8.51
CA TRP A 318 -13.46 -6.02 -7.26
C TRP A 318 -14.86 -6.59 -7.55
N PRO A 319 -15.43 -7.47 -6.69
CA PRO A 319 -16.78 -8.00 -6.88
C PRO A 319 -17.84 -6.91 -6.77
N PHE A 320 -18.82 -6.90 -7.67
CA PHE A 320 -19.94 -5.96 -7.66
C PHE A 320 -21.28 -6.64 -7.88
N LYS A 321 -22.35 -6.01 -7.39
CA LYS A 321 -23.73 -6.41 -7.69
C LYS A 321 -24.33 -5.44 -8.71
N ARG A 322 -25.13 -5.97 -9.64
CA ARG A 322 -25.92 -5.20 -10.59
C ARG A 322 -27.23 -5.91 -10.92
N LEU A 323 -28.18 -5.19 -11.49
CA LEU A 323 -29.41 -5.77 -12.06
C LEU A 323 -29.11 -6.64 -13.29
N LEU A 324 -29.98 -7.62 -13.56
CA LEU A 324 -29.94 -8.41 -14.79
C LEU A 324 -30.32 -7.56 -16.02
N THR A 325 -29.62 -7.77 -17.14
CA THR A 325 -29.98 -7.12 -18.42
C THR A 325 -31.22 -7.75 -19.03
N GLU A 326 -31.89 -7.04 -19.95
CA GLU A 326 -33.06 -7.55 -20.67
C GLU A 326 -32.79 -8.83 -21.50
N ARG A 327 -31.52 -9.13 -21.80
CA ARG A 327 -31.10 -10.41 -22.42
C ARG A 327 -30.97 -11.51 -21.37
N GLU A 328 -30.38 -11.22 -20.21
CA GLU A 328 -30.27 -12.17 -19.08
C GLU A 328 -31.64 -12.51 -18.47
N LYS A 329 -32.59 -11.56 -18.43
CA LYS A 329 -33.98 -11.83 -18.04
C LYS A 329 -34.70 -12.84 -18.95
N LYS A 330 -34.22 -13.03 -20.19
CA LYS A 330 -34.79 -13.97 -21.18
C LYS A 330 -34.03 -15.30 -21.25
N LEU A 331 -32.69 -15.24 -21.28
CA LEU A 331 -31.82 -16.41 -21.45
C LEU A 331 -31.38 -17.06 -20.13
N GLY A 332 -31.64 -16.39 -18.99
CA GLY A 332 -31.06 -16.72 -17.69
C GLY A 332 -29.77 -15.95 -17.40
N SER A 333 -29.40 -15.92 -16.12
CA SER A 333 -28.17 -15.32 -15.63
C SER A 333 -26.93 -16.04 -16.17
N CYS A 334 -25.97 -15.31 -16.75
CA CYS A 334 -24.70 -15.87 -17.22
C CYS A 334 -23.68 -15.99 -16.07
N SER A 335 -23.94 -16.89 -15.11
CA SER A 335 -23.15 -17.08 -13.88
C SER A 335 -22.20 -18.29 -13.92
N TYR A 336 -21.02 -18.18 -13.29
CA TYR A 336 -19.84 -19.06 -13.44
C TYR A 336 -20.01 -20.56 -13.04
N SER A 337 -21.21 -21.00 -12.67
CA SER A 337 -21.48 -22.35 -12.14
C SER A 337 -21.39 -23.48 -13.20
N GLY A 338 -20.18 -23.81 -13.65
CA GLY A 338 -19.89 -25.12 -14.25
C GLY A 338 -19.25 -25.17 -15.63
N ALA A 339 -18.14 -24.46 -15.84
CA ALA A 339 -17.01 -24.81 -16.75
C ALA A 339 -17.24 -25.11 -18.26
N GLU A 340 -18.47 -25.20 -18.77
CA GLU A 340 -18.76 -25.40 -20.19
C GLU A 340 -19.71 -24.32 -20.70
N ALA A 341 -19.45 -23.82 -21.90
CA ALA A 341 -20.28 -22.84 -22.57
C ALA A 341 -21.70 -23.41 -22.76
N TYR A 342 -22.67 -22.90 -22.00
CA TYR A 342 -24.07 -23.24 -22.20
C TYR A 342 -24.52 -22.72 -23.56
N VAL A 343 -24.90 -23.65 -24.44
CA VAL A 343 -25.37 -23.37 -25.78
C VAL A 343 -26.90 -23.31 -25.76
N TYR A 344 -27.46 -22.10 -25.74
CA TYR A 344 -28.92 -21.91 -25.86
C TYR A 344 -29.30 -21.82 -27.34
N GLU A 345 -30.23 -22.65 -27.82
CA GLU A 345 -30.81 -22.54 -29.16
C GLU A 345 -32.09 -21.71 -29.11
N ASP A 346 -32.07 -20.53 -29.73
CA ASP A 346 -33.27 -19.71 -29.92
C ASP A 346 -34.14 -20.24 -31.08
N VAL A 347 -35.37 -19.73 -31.20
CA VAL A 347 -36.41 -20.19 -32.14
C VAL A 347 -35.94 -20.21 -33.61
N ASP A 348 -34.96 -19.37 -33.96
CA ASP A 348 -34.35 -19.27 -35.30
C ASP A 348 -33.09 -20.17 -35.50
N SER A 349 -32.87 -21.16 -34.63
CA SER A 349 -31.67 -22.02 -34.62
C SER A 349 -30.34 -21.27 -34.48
N VAL A 350 -30.36 -20.10 -33.83
CA VAL A 350 -29.17 -19.35 -33.43
C VAL A 350 -28.72 -19.86 -32.07
N HIS A 351 -27.48 -20.37 -32.00
CA HIS A 351 -26.87 -20.87 -30.79
C HIS A 351 -26.14 -19.75 -30.04
N TYR A 352 -26.52 -19.44 -28.81
CA TYR A 352 -25.85 -18.45 -27.95
C TYR A 352 -24.93 -19.12 -26.92
N THR A 353 -23.74 -18.55 -26.73
CA THR A 353 -22.75 -18.93 -25.71
C THR A 353 -22.62 -17.80 -24.69
N CYS A 354 -22.87 -18.12 -23.43
CA CYS A 354 -22.48 -17.31 -22.28
C CYS A 354 -20.94 -17.43 -22.09
N ASP A 355 -20.21 -16.31 -22.17
CA ASP A 355 -18.78 -16.24 -21.83
C ASP A 355 -18.61 -15.33 -20.61
N HIS A 356 -18.47 -15.93 -19.43
CA HIS A 356 -18.21 -15.22 -18.17
C HIS A 356 -16.90 -14.39 -18.19
N ARG A 357 -16.04 -14.59 -19.19
CA ARG A 357 -14.92 -13.70 -19.44
C ARG A 357 -15.43 -12.50 -20.22
N ILE A 358 -15.64 -11.41 -19.49
CA ILE A 358 -15.47 -10.06 -20.05
C ILE A 358 -14.21 -10.09 -20.92
N MET A 359 -14.32 -9.54 -22.14
CA MET A 359 -13.27 -9.57 -23.17
C MET A 359 -12.04 -8.71 -22.79
N LEU A 360 -11.34 -9.12 -21.74
CA LEU A 360 -10.02 -8.66 -21.33
C LEU A 360 -8.97 -9.23 -22.29
N LYS A 361 -9.00 -8.76 -23.54
CA LYS A 361 -7.94 -9.03 -24.50
C LYS A 361 -6.67 -8.29 -24.08
N SER A 362 -5.84 -9.05 -23.37
CA SER A 362 -4.47 -8.76 -22.94
C SER A 362 -4.31 -7.99 -21.62
N LYS A 363 -3.26 -8.38 -20.88
CA LYS A 363 -2.68 -7.63 -19.76
C LYS A 363 -1.88 -6.39 -20.23
N ASN A 364 -2.00 -6.00 -21.50
CA ASN A 364 -1.13 -5.04 -22.19
C ASN A 364 -1.89 -3.88 -22.89
N ILE A 365 -3.22 -3.82 -22.84
CA ILE A 365 -3.99 -2.71 -23.44
C ILE A 365 -3.83 -1.42 -22.63
N GLY A 366 -3.86 -0.28 -23.33
CA GLY A 366 -3.75 1.03 -22.72
C GLY A 366 -4.98 1.35 -21.85
N TYR A 367 -4.79 2.20 -20.84
CA TYR A 367 -5.85 2.57 -19.90
C TYR A 367 -7.10 3.19 -20.57
N GLU A 368 -6.94 3.90 -21.70
CA GLU A 368 -8.09 4.38 -22.49
C GLU A 368 -8.84 3.26 -23.22
N GLU A 369 -8.16 2.23 -23.71
CA GLU A 369 -8.82 1.06 -24.32
C GLU A 369 -9.55 0.23 -23.26
N TYR A 370 -8.98 0.12 -22.06
CA TYR A 370 -9.65 -0.47 -20.91
C TYR A 370 -10.92 0.31 -20.53
N TYR A 371 -10.85 1.64 -20.44
CA TYR A 371 -12.03 2.48 -20.16
C TYR A 371 -13.12 2.35 -21.24
N LYS A 372 -12.73 2.36 -22.52
CA LYS A 372 -13.64 2.13 -23.66
C LYS A 372 -14.26 0.73 -23.66
N SER A 373 -13.56 -0.30 -23.17
CA SER A 373 -14.14 -1.65 -23.03
C SER A 373 -15.26 -1.71 -21.98
N LEU A 374 -15.22 -0.85 -20.95
CA LEU A 374 -16.28 -0.68 -19.95
C LEU A 374 -17.44 0.19 -20.45
N GLU A 375 -17.33 0.82 -21.61
CA GLU A 375 -18.46 1.45 -22.33
C GLU A 375 -19.19 0.45 -23.23
N GLN A 376 -18.56 -0.70 -23.52
CA GLN A 376 -19.13 -1.81 -24.32
C GLN A 376 -19.66 -2.97 -23.45
N TYR A 377 -19.76 -2.75 -22.14
CA TYR A 377 -20.29 -3.75 -21.19
C TYR A 377 -21.82 -3.78 -21.25
N GLU A 378 -22.37 -4.43 -22.27
CA GLU A 378 -23.83 -4.52 -22.49
C GLU A 378 -24.42 -5.88 -22.10
N ASP A 379 -23.70 -7.01 -22.28
CA ASP A 379 -24.05 -8.33 -21.72
C ASP A 379 -22.92 -9.37 -21.90
N HIS A 380 -23.02 -10.50 -21.18
CA HIS A 380 -22.10 -11.65 -21.27
C HIS A 380 -22.52 -12.74 -22.28
N TRP A 381 -23.58 -12.53 -23.06
CA TRP A 381 -24.19 -13.53 -23.95
C TRP A 381 -23.87 -13.23 -25.43
N SER A 382 -23.09 -14.10 -26.08
CA SER A 382 -22.61 -13.94 -27.46
C SER A 382 -23.09 -15.06 -28.40
N VAL A 383 -22.92 -14.92 -29.72
CA VAL A 383 -23.26 -15.98 -30.70
C VAL A 383 -22.13 -17.04 -30.74
N SER A 384 -22.52 -18.32 -30.71
CA SER A 384 -21.61 -19.48 -30.54
C SER A 384 -20.79 -19.80 -31.80
N SER A 385 -19.58 -20.33 -31.60
CA SER A 385 -18.76 -20.87 -32.69
C SER A 385 -19.08 -22.36 -32.97
N GLU A 386 -18.92 -22.79 -34.22
CA GLU A 386 -19.26 -24.15 -34.66
C GLU A 386 -18.55 -25.26 -33.87
N GLN A 387 -17.30 -25.06 -33.42
CA GLN A 387 -16.58 -26.07 -32.62
C GLN A 387 -17.13 -26.20 -31.18
N VAL A 388 -17.73 -25.14 -30.62
CA VAL A 388 -18.43 -25.23 -29.33
C VAL A 388 -19.72 -26.05 -29.50
N VAL A 389 -20.48 -25.76 -30.57
CA VAL A 389 -21.69 -26.51 -30.96
C VAL A 389 -21.36 -27.99 -31.25
N LEU A 390 -20.28 -28.28 -31.99
CA LEU A 390 -19.85 -29.65 -32.27
C LEU A 390 -19.46 -30.42 -31.01
N ASN A 391 -18.71 -29.81 -30.09
CA ASN A 391 -18.35 -30.48 -28.83
C ASN A 391 -19.57 -30.73 -27.93
N HIS A 392 -20.60 -29.87 -27.98
CA HIS A 392 -21.86 -30.08 -27.27
C HIS A 392 -22.62 -31.31 -27.80
N TYR A 393 -22.77 -31.46 -29.13
CA TYR A 393 -23.55 -32.55 -29.72
C TYR A 393 -22.78 -33.87 -29.96
N LEU A 394 -21.47 -33.82 -30.24
CA LEU A 394 -20.64 -35.02 -30.47
C LEU A 394 -19.85 -35.47 -29.23
N GLY A 395 -19.93 -34.70 -28.14
CA GLY A 395 -19.09 -34.85 -26.97
C GLY A 395 -17.70 -34.21 -27.16
N LYS A 396 -17.05 -33.91 -26.03
CA LYS A 396 -15.72 -33.28 -26.01
C LYS A 396 -14.66 -34.22 -26.58
N CYS A 397 -13.96 -33.77 -27.63
CA CYS A 397 -12.88 -34.56 -28.22
C CYS A 397 -11.71 -34.73 -27.22
N CYS A 398 -11.54 -35.95 -26.70
CA CYS A 398 -10.68 -36.25 -25.55
C CYS A 398 -9.27 -36.78 -25.92
N SER A 399 -8.29 -36.49 -25.07
CA SER A 399 -6.91 -36.98 -25.20
C SER A 399 -6.83 -38.49 -24.98
N GLY A 400 -6.70 -39.24 -26.07
CA GLY A 400 -6.79 -40.71 -26.11
C GLY A 400 -7.92 -41.22 -27.03
N CYS A 401 -8.85 -40.34 -27.41
CA CYS A 401 -10.02 -40.66 -28.22
C CYS A 401 -9.77 -40.51 -29.75
N GLY A 402 -8.51 -40.66 -30.17
CA GLY A 402 -8.04 -40.31 -31.53
C GLY A 402 -8.59 -41.19 -32.66
N HIS A 403 -9.36 -42.23 -32.34
CA HIS A 403 -10.05 -43.07 -33.32
C HIS A 403 -11.57 -42.90 -33.31
N THR A 404 -12.10 -42.10 -32.38
CA THR A 404 -13.54 -41.84 -32.24
C THR A 404 -14.02 -40.99 -33.41
N LYS A 405 -15.10 -41.42 -34.06
CA LYS A 405 -15.71 -40.75 -35.22
C LYS A 405 -17.19 -40.49 -34.93
N GLY A 406 -17.63 -39.28 -35.21
CA GLY A 406 -19.01 -38.82 -35.04
C GLY A 406 -19.58 -38.28 -36.35
N VAL A 407 -20.91 -38.22 -36.45
CA VAL A 407 -21.61 -37.62 -37.58
C VAL A 407 -22.49 -36.48 -37.08
N PHE A 408 -22.21 -35.26 -37.52
CA PHE A 408 -23.04 -34.09 -37.29
C PHE A 408 -23.46 -33.51 -38.63
N ARG A 409 -24.76 -33.27 -38.81
CA ARG A 409 -25.36 -32.73 -40.05
C ARG A 409 -24.89 -33.41 -41.36
N GLY A 410 -24.56 -34.71 -41.30
CA GLY A 410 -24.22 -35.55 -42.47
C GLY A 410 -22.72 -35.70 -42.80
N THR A 411 -21.83 -34.97 -42.12
CA THR A 411 -20.37 -35.08 -42.34
C THR A 411 -19.72 -35.97 -41.28
N VAL A 412 -18.73 -36.79 -41.68
CA VAL A 412 -17.96 -37.66 -40.76
C VAL A 412 -16.77 -36.89 -40.19
N TYR A 413 -16.80 -36.63 -38.89
CA TYR A 413 -15.70 -36.02 -38.15
C TYR A 413 -14.96 -37.08 -37.34
N GLN A 414 -13.63 -37.09 -37.39
CA GLN A 414 -12.77 -37.77 -36.42
C GLN A 414 -12.33 -36.78 -35.35
N CYS A 415 -12.32 -37.23 -34.10
CA CYS A 415 -11.68 -36.50 -33.01
C CYS A 415 -10.16 -36.52 -33.19
N ASP A 416 -9.56 -35.36 -33.44
CA ASP A 416 -8.12 -35.17 -33.34
C ASP A 416 -7.74 -35.04 -31.87
N ALA A 417 -7.37 -36.16 -31.25
CA ALA A 417 -7.01 -36.22 -29.83
C ALA A 417 -5.74 -35.41 -29.46
N TYR A 418 -4.98 -34.90 -30.42
CA TYR A 418 -3.88 -33.97 -30.15
C TYR A 418 -4.36 -32.52 -30.09
N ARG A 419 -5.28 -32.14 -30.99
CA ARG A 419 -5.87 -30.77 -31.02
C ARG A 419 -7.11 -30.61 -30.14
N SER A 420 -7.71 -31.70 -29.67
CA SER A 420 -9.00 -31.72 -28.96
C SER A 420 -10.14 -31.09 -29.76
N THR A 421 -10.09 -31.21 -31.10
CA THR A 421 -11.08 -30.64 -32.04
C THR A 421 -11.65 -31.71 -32.97
N TRP A 422 -12.88 -31.49 -33.43
CA TRP A 422 -13.52 -32.35 -34.41
C TRP A 422 -13.14 -31.91 -35.84
N ASN A 423 -12.49 -32.82 -36.59
CA ASN A 423 -11.98 -32.58 -37.95
C ASN A 423 -12.58 -33.60 -38.94
N ALA A 424 -12.83 -33.24 -40.19
CA ALA A 424 -13.21 -34.21 -41.23
C ALA A 424 -12.06 -35.20 -41.55
N PHE A 425 -12.37 -36.47 -41.83
CA PHE A 425 -11.39 -37.58 -41.85
C PHE A 425 -10.89 -38.01 -43.26
N ASN A 426 -9.57 -38.00 -43.52
CA ASN A 426 -8.96 -38.18 -44.87
C ASN A 426 -7.57 -38.91 -44.88
N GLN A 427 -7.33 -39.94 -45.74
CA GLN A 427 -6.05 -40.60 -46.24
C GLN A 427 -6.23 -42.12 -46.49
N ASP A 428 -5.40 -42.94 -47.20
CA ASP A 428 -4.39 -42.82 -48.30
C ASP A 428 -4.18 -44.23 -48.96
N THR A 429 -3.42 -44.39 -50.08
CA THR A 429 -3.19 -45.67 -50.81
C THR A 429 -1.81 -45.91 -51.48
N LEU A 430 -0.81 -45.01 -51.45
CA LEU A 430 0.26 -45.02 -52.47
C LEU A 430 1.39 -46.06 -52.37
N SER A 431 1.76 -46.52 -51.17
CA SER A 431 3.03 -47.26 -50.95
C SER A 431 3.10 -48.68 -51.57
N TYR A 432 2.03 -49.12 -52.23
CA TYR A 432 1.94 -50.41 -52.91
C TYR A 432 2.64 -50.45 -54.28
N TYR A 433 2.82 -49.31 -54.95
CA TYR A 433 3.18 -49.26 -56.38
C TYR A 433 4.63 -48.86 -56.73
N LEU A 434 5.39 -48.27 -55.81
CA LEU A 434 6.65 -47.55 -56.10
C LEU A 434 7.92 -48.20 -55.50
N ASN A 435 7.89 -49.50 -55.15
CA ASN A 435 8.91 -50.14 -54.29
C ASN A 435 9.05 -49.47 -52.91
N VAL A 436 9.89 -50.02 -52.02
CA VAL A 436 9.96 -49.61 -50.61
C VAL A 436 11.15 -48.68 -50.36
N CYS A 437 10.94 -47.37 -50.57
CA CYS A 437 11.88 -46.26 -50.37
C CYS A 437 12.95 -46.49 -49.27
N SER A 438 14.23 -46.57 -49.68
CA SER A 438 15.34 -47.10 -48.87
C SER A 438 16.47 -46.08 -48.58
N VAL A 439 17.43 -46.42 -47.70
CA VAL A 439 18.51 -45.50 -47.26
C VAL A 439 19.29 -44.89 -48.43
N GLY A 440 19.65 -45.70 -49.43
CA GLY A 440 20.44 -45.25 -50.58
C GLY A 440 19.66 -44.45 -51.62
N GLU A 441 18.33 -44.42 -51.49
CA GLU A 441 17.40 -43.77 -52.42
C GLU A 441 16.75 -42.52 -51.78
N LEU A 442 17.09 -42.17 -50.54
CA LEU A 442 16.56 -40.99 -49.88
C LEU A 442 16.81 -39.73 -50.71
N TRP A 443 15.76 -38.94 -50.91
CA TRP A 443 15.71 -37.73 -51.72
C TRP A 443 15.95 -37.94 -53.22
N THR A 444 15.89 -39.19 -53.71
CA THR A 444 15.76 -39.49 -55.15
C THR A 444 14.30 -39.37 -55.61
N ILE A 445 14.12 -39.14 -56.92
CA ILE A 445 12.83 -38.91 -57.58
C ILE A 445 12.57 -40.04 -58.59
N ASP A 446 11.35 -40.57 -58.59
CA ASP A 446 10.87 -41.60 -59.53
C ASP A 446 9.43 -41.25 -60.01
N THR A 447 8.87 -41.97 -60.98
CA THR A 447 7.61 -41.61 -61.66
C THR A 447 6.61 -42.77 -61.74
N LEU A 448 5.37 -42.54 -61.29
CA LEU A 448 4.25 -43.47 -61.43
C LEU A 448 3.08 -42.81 -62.17
N HIS A 449 2.57 -43.49 -63.22
CA HIS A 449 1.46 -43.00 -64.06
C HIS A 449 1.61 -41.54 -64.55
N GLY A 450 2.85 -41.11 -64.85
CA GLY A 450 3.14 -39.77 -65.34
C GLY A 450 3.16 -38.66 -64.27
N LYS A 451 3.15 -39.03 -62.98
CA LYS A 451 3.40 -38.11 -61.86
C LYS A 451 4.72 -38.49 -61.17
N GLU A 452 5.51 -37.47 -60.83
CA GLU A 452 6.77 -37.62 -60.11
C GLU A 452 6.52 -37.75 -58.59
N TYR A 453 7.33 -38.57 -57.94
CA TYR A 453 7.30 -38.90 -56.52
C TYR A 453 8.73 -38.88 -55.97
N VAL A 454 8.91 -38.39 -54.74
CA VAL A 454 10.20 -38.39 -54.04
C VAL A 454 10.22 -39.49 -52.95
N CYS A 455 11.35 -40.16 -52.79
CA CYS A 455 11.59 -41.08 -51.68
C CYS A 455 11.99 -40.27 -50.42
N THR A 456 11.03 -40.09 -49.50
CA THR A 456 11.23 -39.38 -48.23
C THR A 456 11.56 -40.35 -47.09
N THR A 457 11.90 -39.82 -45.91
CA THR A 457 12.15 -40.63 -44.71
C THR A 457 10.94 -41.45 -44.21
N LYS A 458 9.73 -41.22 -44.74
CA LYS A 458 8.49 -41.92 -44.36
C LYS A 458 7.97 -42.84 -45.46
N SER A 459 7.82 -42.31 -46.68
CA SER A 459 7.25 -43.01 -47.84
C SER A 459 7.57 -42.29 -49.15
N TRP A 460 7.08 -42.83 -50.25
CA TRP A 460 6.86 -42.03 -51.46
C TRP A 460 5.85 -40.92 -51.20
N GLN A 461 6.16 -39.72 -51.65
CA GLN A 461 5.29 -38.54 -51.59
C GLN A 461 5.25 -37.90 -52.98
N PRO A 462 4.10 -37.40 -53.47
CA PRO A 462 4.04 -36.67 -54.73
C PRO A 462 4.97 -35.46 -54.68
N ILE A 463 5.72 -35.22 -55.77
CA ILE A 463 6.73 -34.17 -55.76
C ILE A 463 6.08 -32.79 -55.61
N ASN A 464 6.73 -31.92 -54.85
CA ASN A 464 6.43 -30.50 -54.71
C ASN A 464 7.75 -29.71 -54.78
N ASP A 465 7.67 -28.38 -54.81
CA ASP A 465 8.86 -27.51 -54.94
C ASP A 465 9.83 -27.67 -53.76
N GLU A 466 9.33 -27.95 -52.57
CA GLU A 466 10.12 -28.18 -51.36
C GLU A 466 10.96 -29.47 -51.45
N TYR A 467 10.36 -30.59 -51.81
CA TYR A 467 11.06 -31.85 -52.02
C TYR A 467 12.01 -31.80 -53.22
N LYS A 468 11.66 -31.05 -54.26
CA LYS A 468 12.52 -30.80 -55.42
C LYS A 468 13.76 -29.99 -55.04
N PHE A 469 13.61 -29.00 -54.14
CA PHE A 469 14.72 -28.26 -53.56
C PHE A 469 15.61 -29.17 -52.69
N LEU A 470 15.05 -29.96 -51.77
CA LEU A 470 15.83 -30.87 -50.91
C LEU A 470 16.58 -31.95 -51.71
N ALA A 471 15.99 -32.46 -52.79
CA ALA A 471 16.64 -33.37 -53.72
C ALA A 471 17.81 -32.72 -54.51
N SER A 472 17.84 -31.38 -54.60
CA SER A 472 18.91 -30.63 -55.25
C SER A 472 20.05 -30.20 -54.30
N GLU A 473 19.83 -30.26 -52.99
CA GLU A 473 20.80 -29.86 -51.97
C GLU A 473 21.92 -30.90 -51.77
N LYS A 474 23.14 -30.44 -51.49
CA LYS A 474 24.27 -31.33 -51.14
C LYS A 474 23.90 -32.16 -49.90
N SER A 475 23.91 -33.48 -50.04
CA SER A 475 23.68 -34.44 -48.95
C SER A 475 24.56 -34.15 -47.72
N CYS A 476 23.99 -34.41 -46.53
CA CYS A 476 24.62 -34.16 -45.24
C CYS A 476 25.89 -34.99 -45.01
N ASP A 477 27.01 -34.32 -44.74
CA ASP A 477 28.23 -34.97 -44.24
C ASP A 477 28.32 -34.93 -42.70
N ARG A 478 28.82 -36.01 -42.08
CA ARG A 478 28.83 -36.14 -40.62
C ARG A 478 29.93 -35.33 -39.93
N GLU A 479 31.03 -35.04 -40.61
CA GLU A 479 32.17 -34.30 -40.05
C GLU A 479 32.04 -32.79 -40.33
N SER A 480 31.66 -32.39 -41.55
CA SER A 480 31.54 -30.97 -41.91
C SER A 480 30.19 -30.34 -41.55
N ASP A 481 29.08 -31.08 -41.64
CA ASP A 481 27.74 -30.48 -41.66
C ASP A 481 26.97 -30.67 -40.32
N ARG A 482 27.67 -30.96 -39.21
CA ARG A 482 27.08 -31.30 -37.90
C ARG A 482 26.08 -30.29 -37.34
N TYR A 483 26.22 -29.00 -37.66
CA TYR A 483 25.27 -27.94 -37.28
C TYR A 483 24.65 -27.24 -38.50
N ARG A 484 24.72 -27.85 -39.70
CA ARG A 484 24.15 -27.28 -40.91
C ARG A 484 22.63 -27.28 -40.82
N VAL A 485 22.07 -26.12 -41.14
CA VAL A 485 20.63 -25.89 -41.29
C VAL A 485 20.37 -25.47 -42.72
N VAL A 486 19.34 -26.05 -43.32
CA VAL A 486 18.83 -25.70 -44.65
C VAL A 486 17.38 -25.25 -44.46
N LYS A 487 16.99 -24.17 -45.15
CA LYS A 487 15.68 -23.54 -45.00
C LYS A 487 14.96 -23.50 -46.34
N THR A 488 13.67 -23.83 -46.33
CA THR A 488 12.72 -23.63 -47.44
C THR A 488 11.75 -22.49 -47.09
N ASP A 489 10.86 -22.12 -48.00
CA ASP A 489 9.84 -21.09 -47.72
C ASP A 489 8.84 -21.54 -46.65
N SER A 490 8.70 -22.86 -46.44
CA SER A 490 7.76 -23.52 -45.52
C SER A 490 8.41 -24.07 -44.24
N SER A 491 9.62 -24.63 -44.31
CA SER A 491 10.15 -25.54 -43.28
C SER A 491 11.66 -25.41 -43.03
N TYR A 492 12.14 -26.06 -41.96
CA TYR A 492 13.57 -26.12 -41.61
C TYR A 492 14.07 -27.57 -41.61
N TYR A 493 15.29 -27.78 -42.10
CA TYR A 493 15.94 -29.09 -42.15
C TYR A 493 17.33 -29.01 -41.53
N ILE A 494 17.69 -30.01 -40.73
CA ILE A 494 19.02 -30.16 -40.14
C ILE A 494 19.67 -31.46 -40.58
N CYS A 495 21.00 -31.50 -40.58
CA CYS A 495 21.76 -32.73 -40.78
C CYS A 495 21.83 -33.52 -39.47
N ASP A 496 21.07 -34.63 -39.38
CA ASP A 496 20.99 -35.48 -38.19
C ASP A 496 20.79 -36.95 -38.56
N SER A 497 20.93 -37.84 -37.57
CA SER A 497 20.63 -39.27 -37.71
C SER A 497 19.12 -39.49 -37.69
N VAL A 498 18.59 -40.16 -38.72
CA VAL A 498 17.19 -40.54 -38.88
C VAL A 498 17.09 -42.06 -38.96
N GLU A 499 16.28 -42.66 -38.09
CA GLU A 499 15.89 -44.07 -38.22
C GLU A 499 14.78 -44.16 -39.28
N LEU A 500 15.01 -44.92 -40.34
CA LEU A 500 14.00 -45.10 -41.40
C LEU A 500 13.05 -46.26 -41.07
N ARG A 501 13.62 -47.34 -40.53
CA ARG A 501 12.96 -48.56 -40.10
C ARG A 501 13.78 -49.19 -38.98
N ARG A 502 13.17 -50.00 -38.13
CA ARG A 502 13.76 -50.60 -36.92
C ARG A 502 15.20 -51.12 -37.13
N GLY A 503 16.18 -50.42 -36.57
CA GLY A 503 17.62 -50.74 -36.63
C GLY A 503 18.39 -50.15 -37.82
N VAL A 504 17.74 -49.42 -38.73
CA VAL A 504 18.34 -48.87 -39.96
C VAL A 504 18.36 -47.35 -39.92
N TRP A 505 19.56 -46.79 -39.86
CA TRP A 505 19.81 -45.36 -39.66
C TRP A 505 20.52 -44.72 -40.86
N ALA A 506 20.13 -43.50 -41.21
CA ALA A 506 20.74 -42.66 -42.22
C ALA A 506 21.15 -41.30 -41.62
N TYR A 507 22.28 -40.73 -42.02
CA TYR A 507 22.61 -39.33 -41.69
C TYR A 507 22.17 -38.45 -42.86
N THR A 508 21.12 -37.66 -42.67
CA THR A 508 20.38 -37.02 -43.77
C THR A 508 19.62 -35.78 -43.31
N PHE A 509 18.95 -35.10 -44.24
CA PHE A 509 18.04 -34.01 -43.91
C PHE A 509 16.88 -34.52 -43.07
N LYS A 510 16.79 -33.99 -41.86
CA LYS A 510 15.71 -34.23 -40.91
C LYS A 510 14.90 -32.95 -40.83
N GLU A 511 13.65 -33.01 -41.27
CA GLU A 511 12.68 -31.95 -41.01
C GLU A 511 12.64 -31.71 -39.50
N THR A 512 12.74 -30.46 -39.10
CA THR A 512 12.79 -30.05 -37.71
C THR A 512 11.96 -28.81 -37.51
N ASP A 513 11.41 -28.65 -36.31
CA ASP A 513 10.83 -27.38 -35.93
C ASP A 513 11.90 -26.27 -35.92
N SER A 514 11.42 -25.03 -36.03
CA SER A 514 12.26 -23.83 -35.99
C SER A 514 13.05 -23.68 -34.69
N THR A 515 12.60 -24.26 -33.58
CA THR A 515 13.28 -24.15 -32.27
C THR A 515 14.56 -24.98 -32.23
N ARG A 516 14.52 -26.18 -32.81
CA ARG A 516 15.66 -27.10 -32.90
C ARG A 516 16.57 -26.75 -34.09
N ALA A 517 16.03 -26.16 -35.17
CA ALA A 517 16.84 -25.47 -36.17
C ALA A 517 17.61 -24.28 -35.55
N GLN A 518 16.95 -23.43 -34.77
CA GLN A 518 17.56 -22.34 -34.01
C GLN A 518 18.61 -22.84 -33.00
N GLU A 519 18.45 -24.05 -32.44
CA GLU A 519 19.49 -24.67 -31.60
C GLU A 519 20.77 -24.97 -32.40
N TYR A 520 20.61 -25.55 -33.59
CA TYR A 520 21.74 -25.87 -34.48
C TYR A 520 22.41 -24.59 -34.99
N GLU A 521 21.63 -23.59 -35.40
CA GLU A 521 22.16 -22.26 -35.74
C GLU A 521 22.85 -21.58 -34.55
N PHE A 522 22.31 -21.69 -33.34
CA PHE A 522 22.90 -21.10 -32.14
C PHE A 522 24.28 -21.71 -31.85
N TRP A 523 24.38 -23.03 -31.84
CA TRP A 523 25.65 -23.73 -31.60
C TRP A 523 26.64 -23.53 -32.76
N GLY A 524 26.16 -23.49 -34.01
CA GLY A 524 26.99 -23.19 -35.18
C GLY A 524 27.54 -21.75 -35.21
N LYS A 525 26.92 -20.82 -34.47
CA LYS A 525 27.38 -19.43 -34.31
C LYS A 525 28.31 -19.22 -33.09
N GLN A 526 28.48 -20.19 -32.20
CA GLN A 526 29.36 -20.03 -31.04
C GLN A 526 30.83 -20.20 -31.41
N GLU A 527 31.68 -19.21 -31.10
CA GLU A 527 33.13 -19.45 -31.09
C GLU A 527 33.49 -20.52 -30.04
N PRO A 528 34.42 -21.45 -30.34
CA PRO A 528 34.96 -22.39 -29.37
C PRO A 528 35.50 -21.69 -28.10
N CYS A 529 35.39 -22.36 -26.96
CA CYS A 529 35.99 -21.90 -25.71
C CYS A 529 37.52 -21.88 -25.80
N LYS A 530 38.16 -20.88 -25.19
CA LYS A 530 39.62 -20.68 -25.17
C LYS A 530 40.19 -20.76 -23.74
N ASP A 531 41.51 -20.75 -23.58
CA ASP A 531 42.14 -20.50 -22.28
C ASP A 531 41.66 -19.16 -21.69
N ASN A 532 41.53 -19.07 -20.36
CA ASN A 532 40.95 -17.96 -19.58
C ASN A 532 39.44 -17.65 -19.76
N ASP A 533 38.67 -18.39 -20.57
CA ASP A 533 37.20 -18.19 -20.73
C ASP A 533 36.35 -18.68 -19.53
N GLU A 534 36.87 -18.85 -18.31
CA GLU A 534 36.11 -19.47 -17.19
C GLU A 534 34.88 -18.69 -16.71
N LEU A 535 34.80 -17.40 -17.04
CA LEU A 535 33.63 -16.53 -16.82
C LEU A 535 32.73 -16.38 -18.06
N ARG A 536 33.00 -17.13 -19.13
CA ARG A 536 32.17 -17.15 -20.34
C ARG A 536 31.04 -18.15 -20.20
N PHE A 537 29.84 -17.62 -20.06
CA PHE A 537 28.60 -18.39 -20.01
C PHE A 537 27.79 -18.17 -21.28
N VAL A 538 27.10 -19.21 -21.72
CA VAL A 538 26.06 -19.12 -22.75
C VAL A 538 24.78 -19.78 -22.23
N SER A 539 23.65 -19.09 -22.40
CA SER A 539 22.33 -19.60 -22.11
C SER A 539 21.69 -20.12 -23.39
N TYR A 540 21.10 -21.31 -23.33
CA TYR A 540 20.19 -21.79 -24.37
C TYR A 540 18.94 -22.37 -23.71
N LYS A 541 17.79 -21.73 -23.95
CA LYS A 541 16.54 -21.94 -23.20
C LYS A 541 16.81 -21.81 -21.69
N THR A 542 16.39 -22.81 -20.90
CA THR A 542 16.55 -22.86 -19.44
C THR A 542 17.90 -23.44 -18.98
N ASN A 543 18.78 -23.87 -19.91
CA ASN A 543 20.06 -24.47 -19.56
C ASN A 543 21.19 -23.45 -19.64
N LEU A 544 22.01 -23.43 -18.59
CA LEU A 544 23.22 -22.62 -18.51
C LEU A 544 24.45 -23.48 -18.78
N TYR A 545 25.31 -22.99 -19.66
CA TYR A 545 26.59 -23.62 -19.98
C TYR A 545 27.73 -22.65 -19.67
N ARG A 546 28.84 -23.18 -19.16
CA ARG A 546 30.09 -22.43 -18.95
C ARG A 546 31.22 -23.07 -19.73
N CYS A 547 32.20 -22.29 -20.17
CA CYS A 547 33.45 -22.87 -20.64
C CYS A 547 34.20 -23.53 -19.46
N GLN A 548 34.58 -24.79 -19.61
CA GLN A 548 35.40 -25.52 -18.65
C GLN A 548 36.47 -26.35 -19.37
N LYS A 549 37.66 -26.42 -18.78
CA LYS A 549 38.75 -27.29 -19.23
C LYS A 549 38.37 -28.76 -19.03
N LYS A 550 38.51 -29.57 -20.07
CA LYS A 550 38.23 -31.01 -20.10
C LYS A 550 39.37 -31.73 -20.83
N GLY A 551 40.34 -32.21 -20.06
CA GLY A 551 41.64 -32.63 -20.60
C GLY A 551 42.38 -31.44 -21.21
N ASP A 552 42.93 -31.63 -22.41
CA ASP A 552 43.68 -30.59 -23.14
C ASP A 552 42.80 -29.62 -23.94
N SER A 553 41.47 -29.75 -23.84
CA SER A 553 40.50 -28.94 -24.60
C SER A 553 39.52 -28.21 -23.70
N TYR A 554 39.00 -27.07 -24.15
CA TYR A 554 37.91 -26.36 -23.49
C TYR A 554 36.58 -26.66 -24.19
N SER A 555 35.53 -26.84 -23.41
CA SER A 555 34.18 -27.09 -23.95
C SER A 555 33.11 -26.45 -23.07
N PHE A 556 31.96 -26.15 -23.68
CA PHE A 556 30.77 -25.75 -22.93
C PHE A 556 30.22 -26.95 -22.16
N VAL A 557 30.22 -26.85 -20.83
CA VAL A 557 29.63 -27.84 -19.93
C VAL A 557 28.42 -27.23 -19.23
N LYS A 558 27.38 -28.03 -19.05
CA LYS A 558 26.20 -27.63 -18.27
C LYS A 558 26.64 -27.39 -16.82
N THR A 559 26.26 -26.25 -16.27
CA THR A 559 26.55 -25.85 -14.88
C THR A 559 25.26 -25.53 -14.15
N ASP A 560 25.25 -25.72 -12.82
CA ASP A 560 24.16 -25.23 -12.00
C ASP A 560 24.30 -23.72 -11.72
N LYS A 561 23.18 -23.13 -11.27
CA LYS A 561 23.02 -21.70 -10.99
C LYS A 561 23.86 -21.24 -9.78
N LYS A 562 24.00 -22.05 -8.73
CA LYS A 562 24.76 -21.71 -7.50
C LYS A 562 26.27 -21.64 -7.79
N THR A 563 26.80 -22.61 -8.52
CA THR A 563 28.22 -22.63 -8.93
C THR A 563 28.55 -21.43 -9.83
N ALA A 564 27.67 -21.09 -10.76
CA ALA A 564 27.85 -19.91 -11.62
C ALA A 564 27.82 -18.59 -10.81
N ILE A 565 26.82 -18.41 -9.93
CA ILE A 565 26.71 -17.23 -9.05
C ILE A 565 27.98 -17.00 -8.23
N ASN A 566 28.54 -18.05 -7.60
CA ASN A 566 29.73 -17.92 -6.76
C ASN A 566 30.96 -17.43 -7.56
N ALA A 567 31.08 -17.81 -8.84
CA ALA A 567 32.13 -17.30 -9.72
C ALA A 567 31.94 -15.80 -10.03
N PHE A 568 30.70 -15.37 -10.30
CA PHE A 568 30.38 -13.94 -10.48
C PHE A 568 30.66 -13.12 -9.21
N ARG A 569 30.22 -13.58 -8.03
CA ARG A 569 30.45 -12.92 -6.74
C ARG A 569 31.94 -12.65 -6.49
N LYS A 570 32.79 -13.67 -6.65
CA LYS A 570 34.24 -13.53 -6.47
C LYS A 570 34.87 -12.58 -7.49
N ALA A 571 34.45 -12.66 -8.76
CA ALA A 571 34.97 -11.80 -9.83
C ALA A 571 34.51 -10.34 -9.74
N TYR A 572 33.34 -10.09 -9.15
CA TYR A 572 32.80 -8.75 -8.92
C TYR A 572 33.44 -8.08 -7.70
N MET A 573 33.58 -8.81 -6.58
CA MET A 573 34.32 -8.34 -5.39
C MET A 573 35.76 -7.92 -5.72
N ALA A 574 36.46 -8.70 -6.54
CA ALA A 574 37.82 -8.36 -6.99
C ALA A 574 37.92 -7.09 -7.88
N LYS A 575 36.79 -6.52 -8.32
CA LYS A 575 36.73 -5.26 -9.09
C LYS A 575 36.31 -4.05 -8.25
N GLN A 576 35.80 -4.26 -7.04
CA GLN A 576 35.40 -3.16 -6.18
C GLN A 576 36.64 -2.45 -5.62
N GLY A 577 36.65 -1.13 -5.72
CA GLY A 577 37.70 -0.29 -5.13
C GLY A 577 37.58 -0.23 -3.60
N PRO A 578 38.63 0.21 -2.89
CA PRO A 578 38.56 0.44 -1.45
C PRO A 578 37.46 1.45 -1.09
N CYS A 579 37.07 1.44 0.18
CA CYS A 579 36.15 2.42 0.74
C CYS A 579 36.96 3.53 1.43
N GLU A 580 36.67 4.80 1.14
CA GLU A 580 37.25 5.96 1.83
C GLU A 580 36.22 6.65 2.74
N PHE A 581 36.46 6.66 4.06
CA PHE A 581 35.63 7.42 5.00
C PHE A 581 36.02 8.90 5.00
N PRO A 582 35.08 9.87 5.07
CA PRO A 582 33.61 9.70 5.09
C PRO A 582 32.98 9.65 3.68
N ARG A 583 33.77 9.87 2.62
CA ARG A 583 33.32 10.06 1.23
C ARG A 583 32.37 8.95 0.75
N ASP A 584 32.74 7.71 1.02
CA ASP A 584 32.03 6.53 0.55
C ASP A 584 30.98 6.00 1.55
N ARG A 585 30.66 6.69 2.67
CA ARG A 585 29.80 6.07 3.71
C ARG A 585 28.46 5.67 3.11
N PHE A 586 28.08 4.41 3.29
CA PHE A 586 26.92 3.80 2.67
C PHE A 586 26.94 3.81 1.12
N ARG A 587 28.12 3.83 0.48
CA ARG A 587 28.25 3.60 -0.98
C ARG A 587 27.75 2.19 -1.24
N ASN A 588 26.54 2.09 -1.78
CA ASN A 588 25.98 0.84 -2.25
C ASN A 588 26.39 0.58 -3.69
N ASP A 589 26.61 -0.68 -4.01
CA ASP A 589 26.69 -1.20 -5.38
C ASP A 589 26.11 -2.62 -5.37
N GLY A 590 25.66 -3.09 -6.53
CA GLY A 590 25.06 -4.40 -6.64
C GLY A 590 25.11 -4.96 -8.06
N PHE A 591 25.03 -6.28 -8.15
CA PHE A 591 24.97 -6.98 -9.43
C PHE A 591 23.88 -8.04 -9.42
N ASN A 592 23.28 -8.23 -10.60
CA ASN A 592 22.35 -9.31 -10.86
C ASN A 592 23.11 -10.49 -11.46
N ALA A 593 23.06 -11.65 -10.80
CA ALA A 593 23.54 -12.92 -11.35
C ALA A 593 22.40 -13.93 -11.35
N PHE A 594 21.89 -14.24 -12.54
CA PHE A 594 20.81 -15.21 -12.75
C PHE A 594 19.61 -14.90 -11.85
N ASP A 595 18.94 -13.77 -12.06
CA ASP A 595 17.70 -13.40 -11.35
C ASP A 595 17.86 -13.20 -9.81
N VAL A 596 19.07 -13.29 -9.27
CA VAL A 596 19.39 -12.96 -7.86
C VAL A 596 20.24 -11.70 -7.82
N SER A 597 19.80 -10.72 -7.03
CA SER A 597 20.51 -9.46 -6.79
C SER A 597 21.37 -9.57 -5.54
N TYR A 598 22.64 -9.19 -5.65
CA TYR A 598 23.60 -9.11 -4.54
C TYR A 598 23.91 -7.64 -4.26
N PHE A 599 23.99 -7.26 -2.99
CA PHE A 599 24.20 -5.89 -2.54
C PHE A 599 25.37 -5.80 -1.57
N TYR A 600 26.09 -4.68 -1.64
CA TYR A 600 27.26 -4.41 -0.82
C TYR A 600 27.24 -2.94 -0.40
N ILE A 601 27.72 -2.63 0.80
CA ILE A 601 27.87 -1.27 1.31
C ILE A 601 29.30 -1.02 1.79
N CYS A 602 29.79 0.20 1.60
CA CYS A 602 30.95 0.69 2.35
C CYS A 602 30.52 1.16 3.75
N ASP A 603 31.00 0.48 4.79
CA ASP A 603 30.72 0.80 6.19
C ASP A 603 31.80 0.25 7.12
N PHE A 604 31.67 0.48 8.42
CA PHE A 604 32.53 -0.14 9.43
C PHE A 604 32.19 -1.62 9.63
N ASP A 605 33.21 -2.48 9.78
CA ASP A 605 33.06 -3.84 10.31
C ASP A 605 33.10 -3.87 11.84
N ALA A 606 32.92 -5.06 12.43
CA ALA A 606 32.91 -5.27 13.87
C ALA A 606 34.22 -4.85 14.57
N ASP A 607 35.34 -4.83 13.83
CA ASP A 607 36.66 -4.39 14.30
C ASP A 607 36.90 -2.88 14.04
N SER A 608 35.86 -2.13 13.64
CA SER A 608 35.89 -0.71 13.28
C SER A 608 36.80 -0.37 12.08
N ASN A 609 37.08 -1.33 11.19
CA ASN A 609 37.72 -1.04 9.91
C ASN A 609 36.68 -0.66 8.87
N TYR A 610 37.00 0.32 8.04
CA TYR A 610 36.08 0.84 7.04
C TYR A 610 36.21 0.09 5.70
N VAL A 611 35.27 -0.81 5.41
CA VAL A 611 35.40 -1.89 4.41
C VAL A 611 34.14 -2.05 3.54
N VAL A 612 34.23 -2.86 2.48
CA VAL A 612 33.06 -3.31 1.71
C VAL A 612 32.42 -4.51 2.45
N ARG A 613 31.22 -4.32 3.01
CA ARG A 613 30.41 -5.36 3.67
C ARG A 613 29.31 -5.85 2.72
N GLU A 614 29.16 -7.17 2.58
CA GLU A 614 27.99 -7.76 1.90
C GLU A 614 26.77 -7.68 2.80
N VAL A 615 25.64 -7.32 2.22
CA VAL A 615 24.37 -7.15 2.93
C VAL A 615 23.25 -7.85 2.18
N SER A 616 22.40 -8.59 2.89
CA SER A 616 21.24 -9.23 2.28
C SER A 616 20.22 -8.18 1.86
N ARG A 617 19.43 -8.44 0.81
CA ARG A 617 18.32 -7.53 0.42
C ARG A 617 17.26 -7.36 1.52
N GLU A 618 17.20 -8.32 2.43
CA GLU A 618 16.33 -8.33 3.62
C GLU A 618 16.95 -7.59 4.81
N SER A 619 18.24 -7.21 4.75
CA SER A 619 18.86 -6.44 5.82
C SER A 619 18.23 -5.05 5.91
N MET A 620 17.75 -4.74 7.11
CA MET A 620 17.03 -3.51 7.43
C MET A 620 17.84 -2.26 7.03
N LEU A 621 19.18 -2.33 7.15
CA LEU A 621 20.13 -1.32 6.67
C LEU A 621 19.95 -0.90 5.21
N ILE A 622 19.77 -1.83 4.25
CA ILE A 622 19.64 -1.42 2.83
C ILE A 622 18.36 -0.61 2.65
N HIS A 623 17.24 -1.09 3.21
CA HIS A 623 15.96 -0.41 3.10
C HIS A 623 16.00 0.98 3.74
N ILE A 624 16.61 1.10 4.92
CA ILE A 624 16.86 2.39 5.59
C ILE A 624 17.75 3.29 4.71
N ILE A 625 18.89 2.82 4.21
CA ILE A 625 19.83 3.61 3.39
C ILE A 625 19.19 4.11 2.09
N GLU A 626 18.37 3.30 1.43
CA GLU A 626 17.64 3.69 0.21
C GLU A 626 16.54 4.73 0.49
N GLU A 627 15.87 4.67 1.64
CA GLU A 627 14.74 5.54 1.98
C GLU A 627 15.10 6.81 2.76
N THR A 628 16.16 6.84 3.56
CA THR A 628 16.48 7.99 4.44
C THR A 628 17.32 9.08 3.78
N LYS A 629 17.94 8.79 2.62
CA LYS A 629 19.04 9.56 2.00
C LYS A 629 20.21 9.83 2.97
N LYS A 630 21.44 9.79 2.46
CA LYS A 630 22.66 9.85 3.28
C LYS A 630 22.83 11.17 4.06
N LEU A 631 22.44 11.21 5.33
CA LEU A 631 22.78 12.32 6.22
C LEU A 631 24.29 12.53 6.23
N TYR A 632 24.73 13.77 5.98
CA TYR A 632 26.15 14.09 5.88
C TYR A 632 26.77 14.32 7.26
N ARG A 633 28.07 14.03 7.38
CA ARG A 633 28.85 14.37 8.57
C ARG A 633 28.94 15.89 8.74
N CYS A 634 28.81 16.39 9.96
CA CYS A 634 29.07 17.79 10.27
C CYS A 634 30.52 18.18 9.91
N THR A 635 30.72 19.41 9.44
CA THR A 635 32.07 19.92 9.18
C THR A 635 32.85 20.03 10.49
N ASP A 636 34.18 19.91 10.43
CA ASP A 636 35.02 19.99 11.63
C ASP A 636 34.90 21.36 12.33
N SER A 637 34.53 22.42 11.59
CA SER A 637 34.17 23.73 12.16
C SER A 637 32.89 23.71 13.01
N VAL A 638 31.86 22.97 12.57
CA VAL A 638 30.62 22.79 13.34
C VAL A 638 30.89 21.93 14.57
N LEU A 639 31.67 20.85 14.43
CA LEU A 639 32.07 20.01 15.55
C LEU A 639 32.90 20.79 16.59
N ALA A 640 33.88 21.58 16.15
CA ALA A 640 34.71 22.42 17.02
C ALA A 640 33.95 23.59 17.68
N SER A 641 32.77 23.96 17.18
CA SER A 641 31.92 24.98 17.80
C SER A 641 31.00 24.45 18.91
N ARG A 642 30.93 23.12 19.11
CA ARG A 642 30.11 22.52 20.17
C ARG A 642 30.76 22.72 21.55
N PRO A 643 29.99 22.76 22.63
CA PRO A 643 30.55 22.82 23.97
C PRO A 643 31.39 21.57 24.29
N SER A 644 32.26 21.68 25.29
CA SER A 644 33.11 20.56 25.71
C SER A 644 32.26 19.39 26.23
N PRO A 645 32.61 18.12 25.89
CA PRO A 645 31.86 16.97 26.36
C PRO A 645 31.73 16.91 27.88
N VAL A 646 30.54 16.54 28.36
CA VAL A 646 30.32 16.23 29.78
C VAL A 646 31.19 15.03 30.16
N GLU A 647 32.02 15.19 31.18
CA GLU A 647 32.92 14.14 31.67
C GLU A 647 32.17 13.00 32.36
N ILE A 648 32.66 11.77 32.16
CA ILE A 648 32.16 10.59 32.86
C ILE A 648 32.92 10.48 34.18
N ILE A 649 32.22 10.64 35.30
CA ILE A 649 32.76 10.57 36.66
C ILE A 649 32.03 9.44 37.39
N ASP A 650 32.79 8.45 37.87
CA ASP A 650 32.30 7.27 38.59
C ASP A 650 31.16 6.53 37.86
N GLY A 651 31.31 6.30 36.56
CA GLY A 651 30.31 5.59 35.73
C GLY A 651 29.02 6.37 35.48
N SER A 652 29.08 7.70 35.51
CA SER A 652 27.92 8.57 35.28
C SER A 652 28.33 9.93 34.71
N ILE A 653 27.37 10.62 34.08
CA ILE A 653 27.47 12.02 33.69
C ILE A 653 26.51 12.86 34.52
N THR A 654 26.81 14.14 34.71
CA THR A 654 25.87 15.12 35.31
C THR A 654 25.55 16.16 34.26
N ASP A 655 24.28 16.26 33.86
CA ASP A 655 23.82 17.25 32.89
C ASP A 655 23.85 18.65 33.53
N PRO A 656 24.64 19.59 32.99
CA PRO A 656 24.78 20.93 33.59
C PRO A 656 23.52 21.80 33.42
N ARG A 657 22.55 21.39 32.60
CA ARG A 657 21.35 22.18 32.26
C ARG A 657 20.25 22.04 33.31
N ASP A 658 20.10 20.85 33.90
CA ASP A 658 19.11 20.55 34.95
C ASP A 658 19.73 19.99 36.25
N GLY A 659 21.05 19.75 36.26
CA GLY A 659 21.78 19.19 37.40
C GLY A 659 21.59 17.68 37.58
N ARG A 660 20.95 16.98 36.64
CA ARG A 660 20.58 15.57 36.78
C ARG A 660 21.75 14.66 36.46
N LYS A 661 22.00 13.69 37.36
CA LYS A 661 23.00 12.64 37.17
C LYS A 661 22.37 11.45 36.44
N TYR A 662 23.05 10.95 35.42
CA TYR A 662 22.65 9.78 34.63
C TYR A 662 23.80 8.77 34.58
N LYS A 663 23.52 7.49 34.79
CA LYS A 663 24.48 6.40 34.61
C LYS A 663 24.81 6.17 33.14
N VAL A 664 26.02 5.71 32.88
CA VAL A 664 26.50 5.37 31.54
C VAL A 664 27.22 4.02 31.55
N VAL A 665 27.23 3.34 30.41
CA VAL A 665 27.81 2.01 30.26
C VAL A 665 28.48 1.87 28.89
N THR A 666 29.54 1.07 28.82
CA THR A 666 30.26 0.77 27.57
C THR A 666 29.85 -0.61 27.09
N ILE A 667 29.33 -0.69 25.86
CA ILE A 667 28.88 -1.93 25.21
C ILE A 667 29.51 -1.96 23.82
N GLY A 668 30.27 -3.01 23.52
CA GLY A 668 31.12 -3.05 22.32
C GLY A 668 32.07 -1.84 22.27
N ASN A 669 31.98 -1.07 21.19
CA ASN A 669 32.74 0.17 20.94
C ASN A 669 31.95 1.47 21.23
N GLN A 670 30.77 1.38 21.85
CA GLN A 670 29.89 2.53 22.12
C GLN A 670 29.73 2.77 23.62
N VAL A 671 29.59 4.05 24.00
CA VAL A 671 29.15 4.43 25.35
C VAL A 671 27.70 4.90 25.30
N TRP A 672 26.84 4.24 26.06
CA TRP A 672 25.40 4.50 26.11
C TRP A 672 24.98 5.06 27.47
N MET A 673 23.94 5.90 27.49
CA MET A 673 23.21 6.16 28.73
C MET A 673 22.47 4.89 29.17
N ALA A 674 22.67 4.47 30.42
CA ALA A 674 21.97 3.35 31.05
C ALA A 674 20.58 3.76 31.59
N GLU A 675 20.22 5.04 31.46
CA GLU A 675 18.95 5.62 31.88
C GLU A 675 18.37 6.46 30.73
N ASN A 676 17.04 6.47 30.60
CA ASN A 676 16.34 7.31 29.63
C ASN A 676 16.48 8.80 30.02
N LEU A 677 16.71 9.67 29.03
CA LEU A 677 16.79 11.12 29.26
C LEU A 677 15.48 11.65 29.85
N ASN A 678 15.59 12.59 30.79
CA ASN A 678 14.46 13.30 31.39
C ASN A 678 14.80 14.77 31.65
N TYR A 679 15.30 15.41 30.59
CA TYR A 679 15.48 16.85 30.47
C TYR A 679 14.15 17.50 30.05
N SER A 680 13.71 18.54 30.76
CA SER A 680 12.35 19.09 30.59
C SER A 680 12.24 20.61 30.60
N ASP A 681 13.36 21.34 30.49
CA ASP A 681 13.34 22.80 30.51
C ASP A 681 12.86 23.37 29.17
N SER A 682 11.54 23.54 29.06
CA SER A 682 10.88 24.16 27.91
C SER A 682 11.00 25.69 27.85
N LEU A 683 11.65 26.33 28.83
CA LEU A 683 11.99 27.76 28.78
C LEU A 683 13.34 27.96 28.10
N SER A 684 14.35 27.17 28.46
CA SER A 684 15.67 27.18 27.82
C SER A 684 15.68 26.44 26.48
N THR A 685 14.85 25.40 26.32
CA THR A 685 14.73 24.60 25.09
C THR A 685 13.29 24.61 24.60
N LEU A 686 12.91 25.69 23.90
CA LEU A 686 11.54 25.95 23.44
C LEU A 686 10.91 24.79 22.64
N ASN A 687 11.71 24.02 21.91
CA ASN A 687 11.26 22.87 21.12
C ASN A 687 10.68 21.71 21.97
N LEU A 688 10.85 21.74 23.30
CA LEU A 688 10.21 20.79 24.22
C LEU A 688 8.74 21.15 24.57
N ALA A 689 8.32 22.40 24.34
CA ALA A 689 6.99 22.86 24.70
C ALA A 689 5.90 22.10 23.91
N GLY A 690 4.99 21.44 24.63
CA GLY A 690 3.95 20.59 24.03
C GLY A 690 4.47 19.35 23.28
N ASN A 691 5.76 19.01 23.41
CA ASN A 691 6.44 17.98 22.63
C ASN A 691 7.26 16.99 23.51
N SER A 692 7.03 17.01 24.83
CA SER A 692 7.60 16.02 25.75
C SER A 692 6.60 15.67 26.86
N TRP A 693 6.56 14.39 27.21
CA TRP A 693 5.54 13.82 28.09
C TRP A 693 6.16 12.89 29.13
N CYS A 694 5.49 12.79 30.27
CA CYS A 694 5.59 11.62 31.13
C CYS A 694 4.53 10.61 30.68
N TYR A 695 4.77 9.31 30.85
CA TYR A 695 3.73 8.31 30.62
C TYR A 695 2.49 8.61 31.48
N ASP A 696 1.30 8.52 30.91
CA ASP A 696 0.00 8.93 31.48
C ASP A 696 -0.05 10.36 32.06
N ASN A 697 0.87 11.23 31.61
CA ASN A 697 1.13 12.56 32.17
C ASN A 697 1.52 12.57 33.68
N GLU A 698 1.90 11.41 34.23
CA GLU A 698 2.25 11.28 35.65
C GLU A 698 3.72 11.67 35.91
N ALA A 699 3.96 12.62 36.81
CA ALA A 699 5.31 13.06 37.15
C ALA A 699 6.21 11.94 37.71
N GLU A 700 5.61 10.94 38.37
CA GLU A 700 6.29 9.77 38.91
C GLU A 700 6.79 8.83 37.80
N SER A 701 5.99 8.65 36.73
CA SER A 701 6.38 7.92 35.53
C SER A 701 7.58 8.56 34.83
N CYS A 702 7.63 9.90 34.77
CA CYS A 702 8.84 10.62 34.35
C CYS A 702 10.06 10.27 35.22
N THR A 703 9.92 10.30 36.54
CA THR A 703 11.02 10.03 37.48
C THR A 703 11.56 8.61 37.33
N LYS A 704 10.69 7.62 37.09
CA LYS A 704 11.04 6.20 36.93
C LYS A 704 11.53 5.83 35.51
N TYR A 705 10.75 6.15 34.49
CA TYR A 705 10.97 5.67 33.10
C TYR A 705 11.66 6.68 32.19
N GLY A 706 11.91 7.91 32.67
CA GLY A 706 12.37 9.02 31.85
C GLY A 706 11.24 9.69 31.05
N ARG A 707 11.59 10.57 30.11
CA ARG A 707 10.60 11.27 29.27
C ARG A 707 10.45 10.63 27.90
N LEU A 708 9.26 10.84 27.35
CA LEU A 708 8.92 10.58 25.96
C LEU A 708 8.99 11.89 25.19
N TYR A 709 9.68 11.90 24.05
CA TYR A 709 9.89 13.10 23.22
C TYR A 709 9.41 12.88 21.80
N SER A 710 8.81 13.90 21.18
CA SER A 710 8.62 13.90 19.73
C SER A 710 10.00 13.92 19.05
N TRP A 711 10.06 13.49 17.79
CA TRP A 711 11.29 13.43 17.01
C TRP A 711 11.92 14.82 16.84
N SER A 712 11.13 15.86 16.51
CA SER A 712 11.68 17.22 16.45
C SER A 712 12.22 17.68 17.80
N ALA A 713 11.52 17.39 18.90
CA ALA A 713 11.99 17.75 20.24
C ALA A 713 13.29 17.03 20.62
N ALA A 714 13.40 15.73 20.35
CA ALA A 714 14.62 14.95 20.60
C ALA A 714 15.83 15.49 19.81
N LEU A 715 15.62 15.89 18.56
CA LEU A 715 16.66 16.50 17.71
C LEU A 715 16.85 18.01 17.95
N ASN A 716 16.11 18.61 18.90
CA ASN A 716 16.07 20.05 19.17
C ASN A 716 15.79 20.91 17.92
N LEU A 717 14.85 20.44 17.09
CA LEU A 717 14.34 21.11 15.90
C LEU A 717 12.98 21.74 16.16
N ASP A 718 12.65 22.79 15.41
CA ASP A 718 11.31 23.37 15.38
C ASP A 718 10.24 22.30 15.09
N SER A 719 9.08 22.43 15.74
CA SER A 719 7.96 21.50 15.63
C SER A 719 7.49 21.22 14.20
N SER A 720 7.68 22.16 13.26
CA SER A 720 7.30 21.93 11.86
C SER A 720 8.18 20.89 11.15
N TYR A 721 9.33 20.50 11.71
CA TYR A 721 10.11 19.34 11.24
C TYR A 721 9.46 17.99 11.54
N ASN A 722 8.38 17.96 12.34
CA ASN A 722 7.53 16.78 12.43
C ASN A 722 6.70 16.54 11.16
N ASP A 723 6.50 17.55 10.30
CA ASP A 723 5.79 17.43 9.01
C ASP A 723 6.67 17.76 7.79
N LYS A 724 7.91 18.20 8.02
CA LYS A 724 8.93 18.56 7.01
C LYS A 724 10.10 17.58 7.03
N ASN A 725 10.90 17.62 5.97
CA ASN A 725 12.15 16.89 5.93
C ASN A 725 13.30 17.76 6.48
N ALA A 726 14.15 17.21 7.36
CA ALA A 726 15.30 17.91 7.95
C ALA A 726 16.65 17.49 7.34
N TYR A 727 16.67 16.69 6.27
CA TYR A 727 17.89 16.11 5.68
C TYR A 727 18.95 17.14 5.27
N LEU A 728 18.55 18.37 4.92
CA LEU A 728 19.46 19.48 4.56
C LEU A 728 19.82 20.39 5.75
N ASP A 729 19.21 20.15 6.91
CA ASP A 729 19.28 21.03 8.08
C ASP A 729 19.98 20.36 9.28
N ILE A 730 20.17 19.04 9.24
CA ILE A 730 20.90 18.25 10.25
C ILE A 730 22.13 17.57 9.67
N CYS A 731 23.13 17.34 10.51
CA CYS A 731 24.35 16.63 10.17
C CYS A 731 24.79 15.71 11.31
N LEU A 732 25.47 14.61 10.98
CA LEU A 732 25.90 13.60 11.95
C LEU A 732 27.24 13.96 12.62
N PRO A 733 27.40 13.67 13.93
CA PRO A 733 26.37 13.24 14.88
C PRO A 733 25.43 14.39 15.29
N VAL A 734 24.12 14.13 15.47
CA VAL A 734 23.14 15.14 15.89
C VAL A 734 23.05 15.17 17.42
N GLN A 735 23.56 16.22 18.06
CA GLN A 735 23.47 16.35 19.52
C GLN A 735 22.01 16.39 20.00
N GLY A 736 21.15 17.17 19.33
CA GLY A 736 19.75 17.32 19.74
C GLY A 736 19.62 17.86 21.17
N ILE A 737 18.77 17.23 21.98
CA ILE A 737 18.66 17.53 23.42
C ILE A 737 19.60 16.71 24.31
N CYS A 738 20.52 15.92 23.75
CA CYS A 738 21.51 15.21 24.55
C CYS A 738 22.48 16.17 25.27
N PRO A 739 23.08 15.76 26.41
CA PRO A 739 24.14 16.52 27.06
C PRO A 739 25.31 16.79 26.12
N ASP A 740 26.11 17.82 26.42
CA ASP A 740 27.21 18.21 25.55
C ASP A 740 28.21 17.07 25.33
N GLY A 741 28.61 16.87 24.06
CA GLY A 741 29.47 15.76 23.64
C GLY A 741 28.82 14.38 23.58
N TRP A 742 27.49 14.30 23.72
CA TRP A 742 26.66 13.12 23.44
C TRP A 742 25.69 13.42 22.30
N HIS A 743 25.12 12.38 21.68
CA HIS A 743 24.20 12.55 20.56
C HIS A 743 23.01 11.60 20.55
N VAL A 744 21.97 12.00 19.80
CA VAL A 744 20.83 11.16 19.46
C VAL A 744 21.33 10.04 18.54
N PRO A 745 21.04 8.75 18.82
CA PRO A 745 21.59 7.64 18.06
C PRO A 745 21.04 7.59 16.63
N THR A 746 21.85 7.04 15.73
CA THR A 746 21.39 6.53 14.43
C THR A 746 20.86 5.11 14.57
N MET A 747 20.03 4.67 13.62
CA MET A 747 19.61 3.28 13.52
C MET A 747 20.79 2.34 13.29
N ASN A 748 21.85 2.82 12.64
CA ASN A 748 23.11 2.07 12.50
C ASN A 748 23.81 1.83 13.84
N GLU A 749 23.84 2.82 14.73
CA GLU A 749 24.42 2.66 16.07
C GLU A 749 23.61 1.69 16.93
N LEU A 750 22.27 1.72 16.80
CA LEU A 750 21.41 0.74 17.46
C LEU A 750 21.56 -0.66 16.87
N GLU A 751 21.73 -0.80 15.55
CA GLU A 751 21.99 -2.11 14.95
C GLU A 751 23.34 -2.69 15.42
N ILE A 752 24.39 -1.88 15.57
CA ILE A 752 25.67 -2.30 16.16
C ILE A 752 25.49 -2.81 17.60
N LEU A 753 24.74 -2.07 18.43
CA LEU A 753 24.41 -2.49 19.79
C LEU A 753 23.67 -3.85 19.81
N MET A 754 22.80 -4.08 18.83
CA MET A 754 21.95 -5.27 18.75
C MET A 754 22.67 -6.46 18.09
N GLU A 755 23.59 -6.23 17.15
CA GLU A 755 24.54 -7.23 16.65
C GLU A 755 25.49 -7.67 17.79
N PHE A 756 25.89 -6.75 18.67
CA PHE A 756 26.65 -7.09 19.88
C PHE A 756 25.83 -7.94 20.85
N ASP A 757 24.56 -7.61 21.10
CA ASP A 757 23.67 -8.44 21.92
C ASP A 757 23.51 -9.85 21.32
N ASP A 758 23.09 -9.96 20.06
CA ASP A 758 22.86 -11.24 19.36
C ASP A 758 24.08 -12.16 19.35
N ALA A 759 25.29 -11.59 19.32
CA ALA A 759 26.55 -12.34 19.36
C ALA A 759 27.01 -12.76 20.77
N ASN A 760 26.48 -12.15 21.84
CA ASN A 760 26.99 -12.32 23.22
C ASN A 760 25.92 -12.71 24.26
N ASN A 761 24.63 -12.75 23.89
CA ASN A 761 23.52 -12.96 24.83
C ASN A 761 23.25 -14.44 25.21
N GLY A 762 24.01 -15.39 24.66
CA GLY A 762 23.93 -16.81 25.06
C GLY A 762 22.67 -17.54 24.55
N ASP A 763 22.39 -17.44 23.25
CA ASP A 763 21.22 -18.02 22.55
C ASP A 763 19.85 -17.38 22.93
N LEU A 764 19.85 -16.19 23.55
CA LEU A 764 18.64 -15.40 23.79
C LEU A 764 18.18 -14.68 22.51
N ALA A 765 16.91 -14.28 22.46
CA ALA A 765 16.41 -13.48 21.35
C ALA A 765 17.05 -12.08 21.33
N LYS A 766 17.42 -11.60 20.14
CA LYS A 766 18.04 -10.29 19.91
C LYS A 766 17.27 -9.16 20.61
N GLY A 767 17.97 -8.43 21.46
CA GLY A 767 17.47 -7.33 22.30
C GLY A 767 17.16 -7.72 23.75
N VAL A 768 17.05 -9.01 24.09
CA VAL A 768 16.67 -9.45 25.44
C VAL A 768 17.76 -9.16 26.48
N GLY A 769 19.05 -9.30 26.13
CA GLY A 769 20.17 -9.03 27.04
C GLY A 769 20.30 -7.56 27.46
N LEU A 770 19.58 -6.64 26.79
CA LEU A 770 19.57 -5.20 27.08
C LEU A 770 18.44 -4.77 28.03
N LYS A 771 17.44 -5.63 28.28
CA LYS A 771 16.28 -5.34 29.14
C LYS A 771 16.66 -5.23 30.61
N SER A 772 16.08 -4.27 31.32
CA SER A 772 16.14 -4.21 32.78
C SER A 772 15.56 -5.48 33.42
N VAL A 773 16.20 -6.00 34.47
CA VAL A 773 15.77 -7.24 35.17
C VAL A 773 14.30 -7.19 35.60
N ASP A 774 13.83 -6.02 36.07
CA ASP A 774 12.47 -5.81 36.58
C ASP A 774 11.58 -5.01 35.61
N PHE A 775 10.28 -5.01 35.92
CA PHE A 775 9.19 -4.22 35.30
C PHE A 775 8.69 -4.64 33.91
N TRP A 776 9.20 -5.72 33.33
CA TRP A 776 8.66 -6.29 32.09
C TRP A 776 7.63 -7.39 32.38
N ASP A 777 6.54 -7.41 31.60
CA ASP A 777 5.44 -8.37 31.73
C ASP A 777 5.80 -9.81 31.25
N ASP A 778 6.87 -9.96 30.45
CA ASP A 778 7.25 -11.22 29.78
C ASP A 778 8.23 -12.12 30.57
N GLY A 779 8.85 -11.59 31.63
CA GLY A 779 9.56 -12.37 32.64
C GLY A 779 10.94 -12.95 32.26
N VAL A 780 11.51 -12.60 31.10
CA VAL A 780 12.87 -13.00 30.70
C VAL A 780 13.72 -11.76 30.44
N ASN A 781 14.42 -11.29 31.49
CA ASN A 781 15.23 -10.06 31.46
C ASN A 781 16.47 -10.23 32.34
N GLU A 782 17.66 -9.99 31.79
CA GLU A 782 18.92 -10.28 32.49
C GLU A 782 19.89 -9.09 32.62
N ASP A 783 19.63 -7.97 31.93
CA ASP A 783 20.52 -6.78 31.86
C ASP A 783 22.02 -7.12 31.77
N LEU A 784 22.36 -8.03 30.85
CA LEU A 784 23.68 -8.68 30.74
C LEU A 784 24.85 -7.69 30.63
N TYR A 785 24.58 -6.50 30.10
CA TYR A 785 25.59 -5.48 29.84
C TYR A 785 25.40 -4.20 30.66
N GLY A 786 24.43 -4.12 31.56
CA GLY A 786 24.11 -2.92 32.33
C GLY A 786 23.49 -1.78 31.50
N PHE A 787 22.84 -2.11 30.38
CA PHE A 787 22.09 -1.14 29.58
C PHE A 787 20.80 -0.72 30.30
N ASN A 788 20.16 -1.62 31.06
CA ASN A 788 18.99 -1.34 31.89
C ASN A 788 17.85 -0.67 31.10
N ALA A 789 17.44 -1.25 29.96
CA ALA A 789 16.28 -0.78 29.21
C ALA A 789 15.00 -1.00 30.03
N LEU A 790 14.43 0.08 30.57
CA LEU A 790 13.14 0.08 31.25
C LEU A 790 12.00 0.16 30.22
N PRO A 791 10.91 -0.62 30.38
CA PRO A 791 9.80 -0.69 29.43
C PRO A 791 8.86 0.52 29.58
N ALA A 792 9.34 1.67 29.08
CA ALA A 792 8.72 2.99 29.21
C ALA A 792 7.47 3.21 28.34
N GLY A 793 7.09 2.23 27.51
CA GLY A 793 6.04 2.40 26.51
C GLY A 793 6.34 3.51 25.52
N TYR A 794 5.29 4.13 24.98
CA TYR A 794 5.39 5.29 24.08
C TYR A 794 4.12 6.15 24.10
N TRP A 795 4.22 7.39 23.61
CA TRP A 795 3.09 8.27 23.36
C TRP A 795 2.71 8.20 21.88
N SER A 796 1.52 7.70 21.58
CA SER A 796 1.04 7.51 20.22
C SER A 796 0.43 8.79 19.69
N ALA A 797 1.12 9.48 18.75
CA ALA A 797 0.49 10.51 17.92
C ALA A 797 -0.50 9.95 16.86
N GLY A 798 -1.00 8.72 17.11
CA GLY A 798 -2.17 8.17 16.45
C GLY A 798 -3.44 8.90 16.91
N ARG A 799 -4.59 8.55 16.35
CA ARG A 799 -5.80 9.38 16.50
C ARG A 799 -6.42 9.43 17.90
N ASN A 800 -6.08 8.45 18.73
CA ASN A 800 -6.47 8.39 20.14
C ASN A 800 -5.49 9.11 21.08
N CYS A 801 -4.39 9.67 20.57
CA CYS A 801 -3.39 10.46 21.34
C CYS A 801 -2.92 9.82 22.66
N GLU A 802 -2.92 8.49 22.73
CA GLU A 802 -2.82 7.71 23.97
C GLU A 802 -1.41 7.21 24.26
N PHE A 803 -1.13 6.94 25.54
CA PHE A 803 0.06 6.21 25.97
C PHE A 803 -0.17 4.71 25.85
N ARG A 804 0.83 3.97 25.37
CA ARG A 804 0.71 2.52 25.13
C ARG A 804 1.94 1.73 25.55
N ASP A 805 1.68 0.48 25.90
CA ASP A 805 2.66 -0.60 26.07
C ASP A 805 3.77 -0.35 27.10
N LEU A 806 3.46 0.42 28.15
CA LEU A 806 4.20 0.37 29.42
C LEU A 806 4.36 -1.09 29.88
N ASN A 807 5.50 -1.41 30.47
CA ASN A 807 5.85 -2.77 30.93
C ASN A 807 5.97 -3.84 29.83
N LYS A 808 5.76 -3.51 28.55
CA LYS A 808 5.90 -4.46 27.42
C LYS A 808 7.01 -4.11 26.45
N GLN A 809 7.30 -2.82 26.26
CA GLN A 809 8.34 -2.37 25.35
C GLN A 809 8.94 -1.02 25.74
N ILE A 810 10.13 -0.74 25.21
CA ILE A 810 10.66 0.62 25.09
C ILE A 810 10.85 0.95 23.62
N ILE A 811 10.49 2.18 23.25
CA ILE A 811 10.77 2.74 21.93
C ILE A 811 11.87 3.78 22.06
N LEU A 812 12.95 3.63 21.29
CA LEU A 812 14.10 4.52 21.27
C LEU A 812 14.06 5.41 20.01
N THR A 813 14.17 6.72 20.23
CA THR A 813 14.23 7.71 19.15
C THR A 813 15.59 7.67 18.44
N THR A 814 15.57 7.71 17.10
CA THR A 814 16.77 7.85 16.27
C THR A 814 16.72 9.11 15.41
N VAL A 815 17.86 9.53 14.84
CA VAL A 815 17.95 10.66 13.91
C VAL A 815 17.37 10.36 12.52
N ASP A 816 17.08 9.10 12.22
CA ASP A 816 16.76 8.63 10.88
C ASP A 816 15.31 8.98 10.50
N GLN A 817 15.15 9.71 9.39
CA GLN A 817 13.85 10.11 8.86
C GLN A 817 13.64 9.57 7.45
N ILE A 818 12.40 9.26 7.09
CA ILE A 818 12.09 8.87 5.72
C ILE A 818 12.18 10.10 4.81
N VAL A 819 12.84 9.98 3.66
CA VAL A 819 12.94 11.04 2.65
C VAL A 819 12.31 10.58 1.33
N PRO A 820 10.99 10.75 1.14
CA PRO A 820 10.30 10.29 -0.04
C PRO A 820 10.86 10.95 -1.32
N ASN A 821 10.71 10.26 -2.45
CA ASN A 821 11.16 10.76 -3.75
C ASN A 821 10.47 12.06 -4.19
N ARG A 822 9.29 12.37 -3.65
CA ARG A 822 8.59 13.67 -3.74
C ARG A 822 7.80 13.91 -2.45
N GLY A 823 7.72 15.16 -2.00
CA GLY A 823 6.91 15.57 -0.84
C GLY A 823 7.71 15.71 0.46
N SER A 824 7.00 16.09 1.53
CA SER A 824 7.53 16.08 2.89
C SER A 824 7.24 14.75 3.59
N SER A 825 7.90 14.50 4.73
CA SER A 825 7.73 13.26 5.50
C SER A 825 7.49 13.59 6.96
N ASN A 826 6.40 13.05 7.48
CA ASN A 826 6.05 13.03 8.89
C ASN A 826 6.49 11.73 9.59
N GLU A 827 7.31 10.89 8.96
CA GLU A 827 7.75 9.61 9.49
C GLU A 827 9.26 9.58 9.80
N CYS A 828 9.58 8.90 10.91
CA CYS A 828 10.94 8.60 11.35
C CYS A 828 11.08 7.12 11.66
N TYR A 829 12.31 6.62 11.60
CA TYR A 829 12.66 5.29 12.07
C TYR A 829 12.88 5.32 13.59
N LYS A 830 12.28 4.37 14.30
CA LYS A 830 12.50 4.16 15.74
C LYS A 830 12.80 2.69 16.01
N ALA A 831 13.62 2.44 17.02
CA ALA A 831 13.97 1.10 17.46
C ALA A 831 13.06 0.68 18.61
N VAL A 832 12.66 -0.59 18.63
CA VAL A 832 11.87 -1.21 19.69
C VAL A 832 12.68 -2.30 20.33
N ILE A 833 12.67 -2.33 21.67
CA ILE A 833 13.04 -3.49 22.45
C ILE A 833 11.73 -3.97 23.11
N GLY A 834 11.27 -5.16 22.73
CA GLY A 834 10.04 -5.81 23.20
C GLY A 834 10.30 -7.30 23.40
N GLU A 835 9.34 -8.17 23.08
CA GLU A 835 9.59 -9.62 22.95
C GLU A 835 10.76 -9.93 21.98
N ASN A 836 10.93 -9.09 20.96
CA ASN A 836 12.05 -9.11 20.02
C ASN A 836 12.53 -7.68 19.75
N TYR A 837 13.78 -7.51 19.32
CA TYR A 837 14.25 -6.27 18.68
C TYR A 837 13.71 -6.13 17.25
N TYR A 838 13.24 -4.92 16.90
CA TYR A 838 13.00 -4.50 15.53
C TYR A 838 13.06 -2.98 15.39
N SER A 839 13.25 -2.47 14.17
CA SER A 839 12.94 -1.07 13.86
C SER A 839 11.64 -0.96 13.07
N PHE A 840 10.97 0.18 13.20
CA PHE A 840 9.74 0.47 12.46
C PHE A 840 9.60 1.96 12.18
N LYS A 841 8.66 2.27 11.27
CA LYS A 841 8.30 3.62 10.86
C LYS A 841 7.25 4.15 11.84
N MET A 842 7.55 5.27 12.50
CA MET A 842 6.61 5.94 13.42
C MET A 842 6.49 7.42 13.06
N ASN A 843 5.29 7.97 13.26
CA ASN A 843 5.05 9.40 13.09
C ASN A 843 6.01 10.20 13.99
N LYS A 844 6.67 11.22 13.43
CA LYS A 844 7.65 12.08 14.12
C LYS A 844 7.06 12.76 15.36
N ARG A 845 5.77 13.08 15.37
CA ARG A 845 5.09 13.65 16.54
C ARG A 845 5.04 12.67 17.73
N ALA A 846 5.02 11.36 17.47
CA ALA A 846 4.83 10.34 18.50
C ALA A 846 6.03 10.27 19.46
N GLY A 847 5.72 10.30 20.75
CA GLY A 847 6.69 10.41 21.83
C GLY A 847 7.37 9.08 22.11
N ALA A 848 8.70 9.05 22.11
CA ALA A 848 9.47 7.86 22.47
C ALA A 848 10.63 8.25 23.39
N SER A 849 11.19 7.29 24.11
CA SER A 849 12.36 7.52 24.96
C SER A 849 13.56 7.96 24.13
N LEU A 850 14.46 8.69 24.77
CA LEU A 850 15.76 9.04 24.20
C LEU A 850 16.86 8.51 25.13
N ARG A 851 17.77 7.73 24.55
CA ARG A 851 19.05 7.37 25.18
C ARG A 851 20.15 7.92 24.31
N CYS A 852 20.96 8.79 24.87
CA CYS A 852 22.07 9.36 24.14
C CYS A 852 23.23 8.37 24.10
N VAL A 853 23.94 8.39 22.98
CA VAL A 853 25.14 7.58 22.73
C VAL A 853 26.32 8.50 22.49
N LYS A 854 27.52 7.94 22.66
CA LYS A 854 28.80 8.56 22.38
C LYS A 854 29.75 7.50 21.85
N ASP A 855 30.34 7.77 20.68
CA ASP A 855 31.41 6.95 20.12
C ASP A 855 32.70 7.08 20.96
N LEU A 856 33.50 6.02 21.04
CA LEU A 856 34.78 5.97 21.76
C LEU A 856 35.96 6.61 20.99
#